data_AF-A0A0F4R6U3-F1
#
_entry.id   AF-A0A0F4R6U3-F1
#
_cell.length_a   1.000
_cell.length_b   1.000
_cell.length_c   1.000
_cell.angle_alpha   90.00
_cell.angle_beta   90.00
_cell.angle_gamma   90.00
#
_symmetry.space_group_name_H-M   'P 1'
#
loop_
_entity.id
_entity.type
_entity.pdbx_description
1 polymer ?
#
loop_
_entity_poly.entity_id
_entity_poly.type
_entity_poly.pdbx_seq_one_letter_code
_entity_poly.pdbx_strand_id
1 'polypeptide(L)'
;MFNAIDVLDSSFIKQKPAQLWELISPLYNVDEASWLTQLLPLAKPSKETLEATTNNATALIQAVRADDEASSMIDSLLLEYSLDTKEGILLMCLAEALMRVPDGETADAFIRDRLSAADWNSHLKNSDSFFVNASTWGLMLTGKVVGMSEKEDGTPANLMNRLVNRLSEPVIRKAMYQAMKIMGHQFVLGRSIKEALSRGKSYRDKGYSYSFDMLGEAALTQQDADKYLDAYMRAIDSVAKDTYKGSAANPTISIKLSALHPRYEVAQEARVMSELFESVKNLIIKARAKNVGITIDAEEADRLEMSLTLFAKLYQDPVCKGWGLFGLVIQAYSKRALPVLTWLTAIAAEQGDQIPVRLVKGAYWDAEIKLCQQKGFDGYPVYTRKESTDTSYLACAHYLLSQHARQWIFPQFATHNAHTIAAINAIAGNTGASTAEFEFQRLHGMGDALYNRVIKDQSVNVRIYAPVGSHKDLLPYLVRRLLENGANSSFVHRLVDAKCPVEELTHHPVETLLSRKTLANPYIKLPIDMFEERQNSFSPNIDISSQWQPFEKEVQSFMQNTWQAGPLVSGEKLATDIQHLVRSPYKQSQIVGELNWADADQVSLAISKAQDAFPSWSARPMSERAACLLKMADLLEQNLAEFVAICHKEAGKTIQDSIDEVREAVDFCRYYACFSQDNLAQAKPYTDFRGKQQQQTFEARGVFACISPWNFPLAIFLGQVTAALVVGNTVVAKPAEQTCLIAMRAVELLLEAGIPADVIHLLPGDGATVGNAITSDKRIAGLAFTGSTGTAQRINRALSARGVDPVPLIAETGGQNAMIVDSTALPEQVVRDAVNSAFASAGQRCSALRVLFVQADIADRVITMLQGAMQELVVADPQFHSTDLGPVIDKTAQNKLAAHIETMKKEAKLIGQTKLPEACDQGTFIAPTAFELSSINQLGDEQFGPILHLVRYQASELENMIEEINNSGFGLTMGVHSRNETTCQRIAELARVGNLYINRDQIGAVVGVQPFGGQGLSGTGPKAGGPHYLAAFMK
;
A
#
# COMPACT_ATOMS: atom_id res chain seq x y z
N MET A 1 14.52 -26.56 -10.50
CA MET A 1 14.67 -25.13 -10.86
C MET A 1 14.01 -24.94 -12.22
N PHE A 2 13.22 -23.88 -12.40
CA PHE A 2 12.50 -23.62 -13.65
C PHE A 2 13.45 -22.98 -14.66
N ASN A 3 13.67 -23.60 -15.82
CA ASN A 3 14.38 -22.96 -16.93
C ASN A 3 13.37 -22.53 -17.99
N ALA A 4 13.39 -21.26 -18.39
CA ALA A 4 12.37 -20.72 -19.27
C ALA A 4 12.29 -21.42 -20.63
N ILE A 5 13.40 -21.86 -21.23
CA ILE A 5 13.39 -22.46 -22.57
C ILE A 5 12.73 -23.84 -22.61
N ASP A 6 12.76 -24.58 -21.50
CA ASP A 6 12.26 -25.95 -21.40
C ASP A 6 10.73 -26.02 -21.66
N VAL A 7 10.02 -24.91 -21.47
CA VAL A 7 8.56 -24.80 -21.69
C VAL A 7 8.13 -25.06 -23.14
N LEU A 8 9.05 -24.92 -24.11
CA LEU A 8 8.79 -25.22 -25.51
C LEU A 8 8.91 -26.72 -25.82
N ASP A 9 9.48 -27.53 -24.92
CA ASP A 9 9.40 -28.98 -25.04
C ASP A 9 8.05 -29.48 -24.52
N SER A 10 7.33 -30.20 -25.37
CA SER A 10 6.07 -30.87 -25.02
C SER A 10 6.19 -31.82 -23.80
N SER A 11 7.39 -32.31 -23.48
CA SER A 11 7.63 -33.16 -22.30
C SER A 11 7.49 -32.38 -20.99
N PHE A 12 7.81 -31.08 -21.00
CA PHE A 12 7.81 -30.24 -19.80
C PHE A 12 6.41 -30.06 -19.23
N ILE A 13 5.40 -29.86 -20.09
CA ILE A 13 4.00 -29.70 -19.67
C ILE A 13 3.31 -31.02 -19.28
N LYS A 14 3.94 -32.17 -19.54
CA LYS A 14 3.42 -33.49 -19.13
C LYS A 14 3.74 -33.82 -17.66
N GLN A 15 4.50 -32.97 -16.99
CA GLN A 15 4.71 -33.06 -15.54
C GLN A 15 3.38 -32.90 -14.80
N LYS A 16 3.31 -33.44 -13.58
CA LYS A 16 2.10 -33.30 -12.77
C LYS A 16 1.88 -31.83 -12.41
N PRO A 17 0.65 -31.30 -12.44
CA PRO A 17 0.37 -29.92 -12.05
C PRO A 17 0.95 -29.53 -10.67
N ALA A 18 0.93 -30.44 -9.70
CA ALA A 18 1.54 -30.21 -8.39
C ALA A 18 3.05 -29.92 -8.45
N GLN A 19 3.79 -30.54 -9.37
CA GLN A 19 5.23 -30.30 -9.54
C GLN A 19 5.50 -28.94 -10.19
N LEU A 20 4.66 -28.54 -11.16
CA LEU A 20 4.76 -27.22 -11.79
C LEU A 20 4.35 -26.10 -10.83
N TRP A 21 3.40 -26.37 -9.92
CA TRP A 21 2.98 -25.42 -8.89
C TRP A 21 4.14 -25.01 -7.98
N GLU A 22 4.96 -25.96 -7.53
CA GLU A 22 6.14 -25.71 -6.69
C GLU A 22 7.17 -24.78 -7.35
N LEU A 23 7.11 -24.60 -8.68
CA LEU A 23 8.02 -23.72 -9.44
C LEU A 23 7.52 -22.27 -9.55
N ILE A 24 6.28 -21.97 -9.16
CA ILE A 24 5.68 -20.63 -9.32
C ILE A 24 6.13 -19.69 -8.20
N SER A 25 5.86 -20.05 -6.95
CA SER A 25 6.08 -19.18 -5.79
C SER A 25 7.53 -18.70 -5.65
N PRO A 26 8.57 -19.56 -5.83
CA PRO A 26 9.97 -19.13 -5.75
C PRO A 26 10.39 -18.07 -6.78
N LEU A 27 9.60 -17.84 -7.83
CA LEU A 27 9.85 -16.81 -8.85
C LEU A 27 9.17 -15.48 -8.54
N TYR A 28 8.58 -15.31 -7.35
CA TYR A 28 7.96 -14.05 -6.93
C TYR A 28 8.92 -12.88 -7.15
N ASN A 29 10.07 -12.86 -6.49
CA ASN A 29 11.03 -11.76 -6.49
C ASN A 29 12.38 -12.12 -7.13
N VAL A 30 12.45 -13.17 -7.95
CA VAL A 30 13.70 -13.66 -8.59
C VAL A 30 14.53 -12.52 -9.20
N ASP A 31 15.87 -12.64 -9.15
CA ASP A 31 16.78 -11.65 -9.74
C ASP A 31 16.38 -11.33 -11.19
N GLU A 32 16.12 -10.06 -11.45
CA GLU A 32 15.51 -9.62 -12.71
C GLU A 32 16.46 -9.87 -13.90
N ALA A 33 17.76 -9.61 -13.75
CA ALA A 33 18.72 -9.76 -14.83
C ALA A 33 18.94 -11.23 -15.21
N SER A 34 19.10 -12.10 -14.21
CA SER A 34 19.19 -13.55 -14.38
C SER A 34 17.93 -14.09 -15.05
N TRP A 35 16.74 -13.68 -14.59
CA TRP A 35 15.49 -14.14 -15.15
C TRP A 35 15.25 -13.66 -16.59
N LEU A 36 15.56 -12.40 -16.90
CA LEU A 36 15.48 -11.88 -18.27
C LEU A 36 16.43 -12.61 -19.22
N THR A 37 17.62 -13.00 -18.75
CA THR A 37 18.58 -13.80 -19.55
C THR A 37 17.96 -15.12 -20.00
N GLN A 38 17.14 -15.76 -19.15
CA GLN A 38 16.43 -16.99 -19.51
C GLN A 38 15.24 -16.75 -20.44
N LEU A 39 14.56 -15.61 -20.33
CA LEU A 39 13.41 -15.28 -21.18
C LEU A 39 13.79 -14.81 -22.58
N LEU A 40 14.97 -14.19 -22.74
CA LEU A 40 15.45 -13.64 -24.01
C LEU A 40 15.40 -14.65 -25.18
N PRO A 41 15.86 -15.91 -25.03
CA PRO A 41 15.73 -16.93 -26.07
C PRO A 41 14.30 -17.18 -26.57
N LEU A 42 13.28 -17.01 -25.73
CA LEU A 42 11.87 -17.18 -26.10
C LEU A 42 11.32 -15.98 -26.87
N ALA A 43 11.77 -14.77 -26.52
CA ALA A 43 11.25 -13.52 -27.08
C ALA A 43 12.05 -13.02 -28.29
N LYS A 44 13.28 -13.49 -28.49
CA LYS A 44 14.17 -13.01 -29.55
C LYS A 44 13.75 -13.56 -30.92
N PRO A 45 13.37 -12.70 -31.89
CA PRO A 45 13.01 -13.15 -33.22
C PRO A 45 14.25 -13.55 -34.04
N SER A 46 14.05 -14.36 -35.09
CA SER A 46 15.06 -14.50 -36.15
C SER A 46 15.21 -13.17 -36.89
N LYS A 47 16.33 -12.97 -37.60
CA LYS A 47 16.57 -11.73 -38.35
C LYS A 47 15.45 -11.45 -39.38
N GLU A 48 15.00 -12.48 -40.09
CA GLU A 48 13.90 -12.40 -41.06
C GLU A 48 12.58 -12.04 -40.37
N THR A 49 12.30 -12.66 -39.22
CA THR A 49 11.09 -12.38 -38.43
C THR A 49 11.10 -10.95 -37.89
N LEU A 50 12.26 -10.47 -37.47
CA LEU A 50 12.44 -9.10 -37.00
C LEU A 50 12.13 -8.09 -38.11
N GLU A 51 12.76 -8.25 -39.28
CA GLU A 51 12.52 -7.37 -40.44
C GLU A 51 11.05 -7.37 -40.86
N ALA A 52 10.42 -8.55 -40.93
CA ALA A 52 9.00 -8.67 -41.24
C ALA A 52 8.11 -8.00 -40.18
N THR A 53 8.41 -8.19 -38.89
CA THR A 53 7.69 -7.56 -37.77
C THR A 53 7.77 -6.05 -37.85
N THR A 54 8.97 -5.50 -38.04
CA THR A 54 9.20 -4.06 -38.19
C THR A 54 8.43 -3.51 -39.38
N ASN A 55 8.54 -4.13 -40.56
CA ASN A 55 7.84 -3.68 -41.77
C ASN A 55 6.30 -3.71 -41.61
N ASN A 56 5.76 -4.78 -41.02
CA ASN A 56 4.33 -4.92 -40.78
C ASN A 56 3.83 -3.91 -39.73
N ALA A 57 4.60 -3.66 -38.67
CA ALA A 57 4.28 -2.65 -37.68
C ALA A 57 4.31 -1.24 -38.28
N THR A 58 5.33 -0.92 -39.09
CA THR A 58 5.44 0.35 -39.83
C THR A 58 4.23 0.55 -40.73
N ALA A 59 3.88 -0.45 -41.55
CA ALA A 59 2.73 -0.38 -42.45
C ALA A 59 1.41 -0.18 -41.69
N LEU A 60 1.22 -0.87 -40.57
CA LEU A 60 0.04 -0.73 -39.72
C LEU A 60 -0.05 0.68 -39.12
N ILE A 61 1.04 1.23 -38.60
CA ILE A 61 1.09 2.58 -38.02
C ILE A 61 0.83 3.64 -39.10
N GLN A 62 1.47 3.53 -40.26
CA GLN A 62 1.28 4.45 -41.38
C GLN A 62 -0.17 4.41 -41.88
N ALA A 63 -0.76 3.23 -42.00
CA ALA A 63 -2.16 3.08 -42.37
C ALA A 63 -3.12 3.71 -41.34
N VAL A 64 -2.82 3.58 -40.05
CA VAL A 64 -3.59 4.23 -38.97
C VAL A 64 -3.47 5.75 -39.05
N ARG A 65 -2.27 6.29 -39.28
CA ARG A 65 -2.03 7.74 -39.38
C ARG A 65 -2.61 8.37 -40.65
N ALA A 66 -2.81 7.59 -41.72
CA ALA A 66 -3.35 8.05 -42.99
C ALA A 66 -4.89 8.00 -43.08
N ASP A 67 -5.57 7.41 -42.09
CA ASP A 67 -7.02 7.30 -42.07
C ASP A 67 -7.62 8.58 -41.43
N ASP A 68 -8.23 9.45 -42.24
CA ASP A 68 -8.83 10.72 -41.78
C ASP A 68 -10.00 10.51 -40.80
N GLU A 69 -10.60 9.31 -40.75
CA GLU A 69 -11.62 8.93 -39.74
C GLU A 69 -11.00 8.40 -38.43
N ALA A 70 -9.66 8.24 -38.35
CA ALA A 70 -8.97 7.65 -37.21
C ALA A 70 -8.86 8.55 -35.99
N SER A 71 -8.98 9.87 -36.16
CA SER A 71 -8.91 10.82 -35.05
C SER A 71 -10.25 10.80 -34.29
N SER A 72 -10.40 9.87 -33.34
CA SER A 72 -11.53 9.95 -32.42
C SER A 72 -11.47 11.26 -31.63
N MET A 73 -12.62 11.80 -31.22
CA MET A 73 -12.67 13.01 -30.38
C MET A 73 -11.79 12.87 -29.12
N ILE A 74 -11.61 11.64 -28.62
CA ILE A 74 -10.73 11.33 -27.49
C ILE A 74 -9.27 11.43 -27.91
N ASP A 75 -8.87 10.86 -29.05
CA ASP A 75 -7.49 10.94 -29.52
C ASP A 75 -7.08 12.40 -29.77
N SER A 76 -7.99 13.23 -30.30
CA SER A 76 -7.79 14.68 -30.41
C SER A 76 -7.72 15.38 -29.05
N LEU A 77 -8.56 15.00 -28.08
CA LEU A 77 -8.52 15.53 -26.71
C LEU A 77 -7.22 15.13 -25.99
N LEU A 78 -6.75 13.90 -26.15
CA LEU A 78 -5.50 13.36 -25.61
C LEU A 78 -4.27 13.98 -26.28
N LEU A 79 -4.38 14.37 -27.56
CA LEU A 79 -3.36 15.09 -28.31
C LEU A 79 -3.30 16.59 -27.96
N GLU A 80 -4.46 17.23 -27.79
CA GLU A 80 -4.59 18.67 -27.53
C GLU A 80 -4.40 19.01 -26.04
N TYR A 81 -4.86 18.12 -25.15
CA TYR A 81 -4.60 18.11 -23.71
C TYR A 81 -3.85 16.83 -23.37
N SER A 82 -2.58 16.77 -23.78
CA SER A 82 -1.63 15.75 -23.34
C SER A 82 -1.85 15.45 -21.85
N LEU A 83 -2.39 14.28 -21.51
CA LEU A 83 -2.81 13.95 -20.14
C LEU A 83 -1.64 13.70 -19.18
N ASP A 84 -0.42 13.75 -19.70
CA ASP A 84 0.84 13.83 -18.99
C ASP A 84 1.19 15.26 -18.54
N THR A 85 0.50 16.27 -19.08
CA THR A 85 0.67 17.65 -18.64
C THR A 85 -0.02 17.89 -17.32
N LYS A 86 0.54 18.80 -16.52
CA LYS A 86 -0.05 19.21 -15.25
C LYS A 86 -1.49 19.67 -15.46
N GLU A 87 -1.78 20.32 -16.57
CA GLU A 87 -3.09 20.86 -16.96
C GLU A 87 -4.11 19.74 -17.29
N GLY A 88 -3.72 18.73 -18.06
CA GLY A 88 -4.57 17.58 -18.38
C GLY A 88 -4.94 16.78 -17.13
N ILE A 89 -3.97 16.54 -16.25
CA ILE A 89 -4.18 15.91 -14.94
C ILE A 89 -5.10 16.78 -14.08
N LEU A 90 -4.85 18.10 -13.99
CA LEU A 90 -5.67 19.02 -13.20
C LEU A 90 -7.12 19.09 -13.67
N LEU A 91 -7.36 19.14 -14.99
CA LEU A 91 -8.71 19.18 -15.55
C LEU A 91 -9.46 17.86 -15.26
N MET A 92 -8.76 16.73 -15.33
CA MET A 92 -9.34 15.43 -15.02
C MET A 92 -9.58 15.23 -13.52
N CYS A 93 -8.67 15.66 -12.65
CA CYS A 93 -8.86 15.68 -11.20
C CYS A 93 -10.03 16.61 -10.82
N LEU A 94 -10.11 17.78 -11.46
CA LEU A 94 -11.19 18.74 -11.29
C LEU A 94 -12.54 18.11 -11.62
N ALA A 95 -12.63 17.50 -12.80
CA ALA A 95 -13.78 16.76 -13.26
C ALA A 95 -14.16 15.63 -12.27
N GLU A 96 -13.20 14.74 -11.99
CA GLU A 96 -13.42 13.57 -11.15
C GLU A 96 -13.91 13.92 -9.75
N ALA A 97 -13.32 14.91 -9.07
CA ALA A 97 -13.76 15.27 -7.73
C ALA A 97 -15.10 16.01 -7.75
N LEU A 98 -15.35 16.90 -8.72
CA LEU A 98 -16.61 17.65 -8.77
C LEU A 98 -17.85 16.77 -8.89
N MET A 99 -17.76 15.61 -9.54
CA MET A 99 -18.87 14.66 -9.65
C MET A 99 -19.12 13.87 -8.36
N ARG A 100 -18.12 13.81 -7.48
CA ARG A 100 -18.17 13.05 -6.22
C ARG A 100 -18.58 13.93 -5.05
N VAL A 101 -18.17 15.19 -5.07
CA VAL A 101 -18.45 16.16 -4.01
C VAL A 101 -19.95 16.48 -4.02
N PRO A 102 -20.70 16.07 -2.98
CA PRO A 102 -22.14 16.27 -2.91
C PRO A 102 -22.52 17.72 -2.57
N ASP A 103 -21.62 18.48 -1.93
CA ASP A 103 -21.88 19.83 -1.42
C ASP A 103 -21.27 20.92 -2.31
N GLY A 104 -21.89 22.10 -2.33
CA GLY A 104 -21.47 23.18 -3.21
C GLY A 104 -20.19 23.88 -2.76
N GLU A 105 -20.00 24.02 -1.45
CA GLU A 105 -18.93 24.83 -0.86
C GLU A 105 -17.56 24.19 -1.06
N THR A 106 -17.43 22.91 -0.74
CA THR A 106 -16.21 22.13 -0.95
C THR A 106 -15.91 21.95 -2.44
N ALA A 107 -16.95 21.80 -3.27
CA ALA A 107 -16.79 21.74 -4.72
C ALA A 107 -16.22 23.05 -5.28
N ASP A 108 -16.74 24.19 -4.82
CA ASP A 108 -16.29 25.51 -5.25
C ASP A 108 -14.87 25.80 -4.70
N ALA A 109 -14.55 25.39 -3.47
CA ALA A 109 -13.20 25.44 -2.92
C ALA A 109 -12.20 24.60 -3.72
N PHE A 110 -12.59 23.39 -4.14
CA PHE A 110 -11.77 22.53 -4.97
C PHE A 110 -11.57 23.09 -6.39
N ILE A 111 -12.60 23.73 -6.97
CA ILE A 111 -12.48 24.47 -8.24
C ILE A 111 -11.42 25.57 -8.11
N ARG A 112 -11.48 26.39 -7.05
CA ARG A 112 -10.50 27.45 -6.82
C ARG A 112 -9.07 26.90 -6.69
N ASP A 113 -8.89 25.87 -5.86
CA ASP A 113 -7.61 25.19 -5.65
C ASP A 113 -7.00 24.74 -6.99
N ARG A 114 -7.75 23.98 -7.79
CA ARG A 114 -7.25 23.42 -9.05
C ARG A 114 -7.07 24.47 -10.16
N LEU A 115 -7.94 25.48 -10.26
CA LEU A 115 -7.81 26.52 -11.28
C LEU A 115 -6.69 27.53 -10.97
N SER A 116 -6.40 27.78 -9.70
CA SER A 116 -5.32 28.69 -9.27
C SER A 116 -3.93 28.05 -9.35
N ALA A 117 -3.82 26.72 -9.28
CA ALA A 117 -2.56 25.97 -9.36
C ALA A 117 -1.95 25.90 -10.79
N ALA A 118 -2.70 26.33 -11.80
CA ALA A 118 -2.27 26.36 -13.19
C ALA A 118 -1.83 27.78 -13.59
N ASP A 119 -0.57 27.93 -14.02
CA ASP A 119 -0.03 29.18 -14.56
C ASP A 119 -0.42 29.34 -16.03
N TRP A 120 -1.72 29.59 -16.25
CA TRP A 120 -2.33 29.72 -17.57
C TRP A 120 -1.66 30.79 -18.46
N ASN A 121 -0.91 31.73 -17.86
CA ASN A 121 -0.24 32.82 -18.57
C ASN A 121 1.05 32.40 -19.29
N SER A 122 1.74 31.36 -18.82
CA SER A 122 3.01 30.89 -19.42
C SER A 122 2.81 30.13 -20.73
N HIS A 123 1.69 29.42 -20.86
CA HIS A 123 1.35 28.59 -22.02
C HIS A 123 0.67 29.34 -23.19
N LEU A 124 0.20 30.58 -22.96
CA LEU A 124 -0.38 31.42 -24.01
C LEU A 124 0.66 32.00 -24.99
N LYS A 125 1.96 31.91 -24.69
CA LYS A 125 3.03 32.44 -25.55
C LYS A 125 3.47 31.51 -26.69
N ASN A 126 3.00 30.25 -26.73
CA ASN A 126 3.47 29.23 -27.69
C ASN A 126 2.37 28.60 -28.57
N SER A 127 1.15 29.15 -28.64
CA SER A 127 0.08 28.61 -29.51
C SER A 127 -0.69 29.71 -30.27
N ASP A 128 -0.57 29.71 -31.60
CA ASP A 128 -1.21 30.67 -32.51
C ASP A 128 -2.69 30.35 -32.86
N SER A 129 -3.43 29.58 -32.05
CA SER A 129 -4.72 29.02 -32.49
C SER A 129 -5.89 29.07 -31.49
N PHE A 130 -5.86 29.95 -30.47
CA PHE A 130 -6.99 30.00 -29.52
C PHE A 130 -8.28 30.60 -30.12
N PHE A 131 -8.20 31.47 -31.13
CA PHE A 131 -9.36 32.19 -31.67
C PHE A 131 -10.21 31.40 -32.68
N VAL A 132 -9.73 30.26 -33.20
CA VAL A 132 -10.54 29.35 -34.03
C VAL A 132 -11.41 28.43 -33.15
N ASN A 133 -11.06 28.25 -31.87
CA ASN A 133 -11.63 27.25 -30.97
C ASN A 133 -12.84 27.70 -30.11
N ALA A 134 -13.17 29.00 -30.09
CA ALA A 134 -14.44 29.45 -29.51
C ALA A 134 -15.65 28.92 -30.29
N SER A 135 -15.45 28.63 -31.58
CA SER A 135 -16.47 28.06 -32.46
C SER A 135 -16.81 26.61 -32.10
N THR A 136 -15.81 25.81 -31.68
CA THR A 136 -15.97 24.39 -31.30
C THR A 136 -16.74 24.24 -29.99
N TRP A 137 -16.42 25.05 -28.97
CA TRP A 137 -17.19 25.11 -27.73
C TRP A 137 -18.59 25.72 -27.95
N GLY A 138 -18.72 26.74 -28.80
CA GLY A 138 -20.00 27.34 -29.20
C GLY A 138 -20.92 26.37 -29.96
N LEU A 139 -20.36 25.53 -30.84
CA LEU A 139 -21.03 24.45 -31.55
C LEU A 139 -21.52 23.36 -30.58
N MET A 140 -20.68 22.95 -29.63
CA MET A 140 -21.04 21.98 -28.59
C MET A 140 -22.11 22.49 -27.61
N LEU A 141 -22.10 23.79 -27.27
CA LEU A 141 -23.01 24.36 -26.27
C LEU A 141 -24.35 24.83 -26.85
N THR A 142 -24.43 25.22 -28.13
CA THR A 142 -25.62 25.91 -28.67
C THR A 142 -26.17 25.37 -29.99
N GLY A 143 -25.46 24.47 -30.68
CA GLY A 143 -25.93 23.88 -31.94
C GLY A 143 -26.13 24.85 -33.12
N LYS A 144 -25.67 26.12 -33.00
CA LYS A 144 -25.67 27.11 -34.10
C LYS A 144 -24.34 27.84 -34.17
N VAL A 145 -23.85 28.03 -35.39
CA VAL A 145 -22.67 28.84 -35.69
C VAL A 145 -23.02 30.32 -35.48
N VAL A 146 -22.49 30.92 -34.43
CA VAL A 146 -22.56 32.38 -34.22
C VAL A 146 -21.26 32.97 -34.74
N GLY A 147 -21.33 33.63 -35.91
CA GLY A 147 -20.23 34.43 -36.42
C GLY A 147 -20.06 35.67 -35.55
N MET A 148 -18.94 35.79 -34.84
CA MET A 148 -18.56 37.04 -34.18
C MET A 148 -17.74 37.87 -35.18
N SER A 149 -18.29 39.04 -35.52
CA SER A 149 -17.64 40.02 -36.38
C SER A 149 -16.40 40.61 -35.71
N GLU A 150 -15.30 40.65 -36.46
CA GLU A 150 -14.06 41.35 -36.13
C GLU A 150 -14.31 42.84 -35.89
N LYS A 151 -13.89 43.36 -34.72
CA LYS A 151 -13.14 44.61 -34.58
C LYS A 151 -12.68 44.89 -33.13
N GLU A 152 -11.39 45.24 -33.04
CA GLU A 152 -10.73 46.13 -32.06
C GLU A 152 -10.67 45.70 -30.59
N ASP A 153 -9.71 44.80 -30.26
CA ASP A 153 -8.43 45.16 -29.62
C ASP A 153 -7.73 43.87 -29.15
N GLY A 154 -6.69 43.48 -29.90
CA GLY A 154 -6.05 42.18 -29.81
C GLY A 154 -5.10 42.01 -28.63
N THR A 155 -5.56 41.31 -27.59
CA THR A 155 -4.70 40.48 -26.73
C THR A 155 -5.49 39.28 -26.14
N PRO A 156 -5.14 38.02 -26.47
CA PRO A 156 -5.81 36.82 -25.95
C PRO A 156 -5.75 36.67 -24.41
N ALA A 157 -4.72 37.22 -23.77
CA ALA A 157 -4.49 37.15 -22.33
C ALA A 157 -5.58 37.83 -21.47
N ASN A 158 -6.33 38.78 -22.05
CA ASN A 158 -7.41 39.48 -21.35
C ASN A 158 -8.77 38.77 -21.44
N LEU A 159 -8.96 37.80 -22.34
CA LEU A 159 -10.25 37.13 -22.52
C LEU A 159 -10.43 35.95 -21.56
N MET A 160 -9.37 35.17 -21.31
CA MET A 160 -9.35 34.09 -20.31
C MET A 160 -9.42 34.65 -18.88
N ASN A 161 -8.63 35.70 -18.58
CA ASN A 161 -8.73 36.44 -17.32
C ASN A 161 -10.11 37.08 -17.13
N ARG A 162 -10.78 37.54 -18.18
CA ARG A 162 -12.18 38.02 -18.08
C ARG A 162 -13.20 36.89 -17.96
N LEU A 163 -12.98 35.70 -18.53
CA LEU A 163 -13.90 34.56 -18.37
C LEU A 163 -13.83 33.98 -16.95
N VAL A 164 -12.62 33.81 -16.41
CA VAL A 164 -12.38 33.38 -15.02
C VAL A 164 -12.86 34.43 -14.01
N ASN A 165 -12.72 35.74 -14.31
CA ASN A 165 -13.18 36.81 -13.42
C ASN A 165 -14.66 37.24 -13.61
N ARG A 166 -15.38 36.76 -14.64
CA ARG A 166 -16.76 37.20 -14.96
C ARG A 166 -17.79 36.07 -14.93
N LEU A 167 -17.35 34.80 -14.95
CA LEU A 167 -18.22 33.65 -14.68
C LEU A 167 -18.13 33.30 -13.19
N SER A 168 -19.24 33.38 -12.48
CA SER A 168 -19.30 32.91 -11.08
C SER A 168 -19.01 31.40 -11.01
N GLU A 169 -18.35 30.92 -9.96
CA GLU A 169 -18.01 29.50 -9.71
C GLU A 169 -19.17 28.52 -10.01
N PRO A 170 -20.45 28.81 -9.69
CA PRO A 170 -21.58 27.94 -10.04
C PRO A 170 -21.77 27.69 -11.54
N VAL A 171 -21.37 28.64 -12.40
CA VAL A 171 -21.45 28.52 -13.86
C VAL A 171 -20.35 27.62 -14.40
N ILE A 172 -19.13 27.77 -13.89
CA ILE A 172 -17.99 26.87 -14.20
C ILE A 172 -18.33 25.45 -13.79
N ARG A 173 -18.84 25.26 -12.57
CA ARG A 173 -19.33 23.97 -12.07
C ARG A 173 -20.34 23.36 -13.04
N LYS A 174 -21.40 24.10 -13.42
CA LYS A 174 -22.44 23.59 -14.34
C LYS A 174 -21.89 23.23 -15.73
N ALA A 175 -20.93 24.00 -16.25
CA ALA A 175 -20.27 23.70 -17.52
C ALA A 175 -19.40 22.42 -17.44
N MET A 176 -18.62 22.27 -16.36
CA MET A 176 -17.81 21.06 -16.12
C MET A 176 -18.68 19.81 -15.95
N TYR A 177 -19.77 19.90 -15.20
CA TYR A 177 -20.75 18.81 -15.07
C TYR A 177 -21.27 18.33 -16.43
N GLN A 178 -21.52 19.24 -17.39
CA GLN A 178 -21.95 18.85 -18.73
C GLN A 178 -20.82 18.29 -19.60
N ALA A 179 -19.63 18.87 -19.55
CA ALA A 179 -18.46 18.31 -20.23
C ALA A 179 -18.20 16.86 -19.79
N MET A 180 -18.32 16.59 -18.49
CA MET A 180 -18.16 15.25 -17.94
C MET A 180 -19.25 14.27 -18.31
N LYS A 181 -20.50 14.71 -18.39
CA LYS A 181 -21.59 13.86 -18.88
C LYS A 181 -21.32 13.39 -20.32
N ILE A 182 -20.69 14.25 -21.12
CA ILE A 182 -20.24 13.93 -22.48
C ILE A 182 -19.04 12.98 -22.44
N MET A 183 -18.02 13.23 -21.60
CA MET A 183 -16.86 12.33 -21.44
C MET A 183 -17.22 10.95 -20.88
N GLY A 184 -18.17 10.86 -19.94
CA GLY A 184 -18.65 9.60 -19.38
C GLY A 184 -19.26 8.66 -20.42
N HIS A 185 -19.78 9.21 -21.53
CA HIS A 185 -20.26 8.41 -22.66
C HIS A 185 -19.14 7.80 -23.52
N GLN A 186 -17.90 8.28 -23.39
CA GLN A 186 -16.75 7.84 -24.18
C GLN A 186 -15.94 6.74 -23.47
N PHE A 187 -15.87 6.76 -22.13
CA PHE A 187 -15.12 5.76 -21.34
C PHE A 187 -15.96 4.58 -20.85
N VAL A 188 -17.29 4.71 -20.88
CA VAL A 188 -18.23 3.64 -20.52
C VAL A 188 -19.14 3.38 -21.69
N LEU A 189 -19.23 2.12 -22.09
CA LEU A 189 -20.09 1.76 -23.21
C LEU A 189 -21.56 2.07 -22.88
N GLY A 190 -22.00 1.84 -21.63
CA GLY A 190 -23.31 2.27 -21.15
C GLY A 190 -23.45 2.21 -19.63
N ARG A 191 -24.44 2.94 -19.09
CA ARG A 191 -24.74 2.98 -17.63
C ARG A 191 -25.31 1.67 -17.10
N SER A 192 -25.80 0.84 -18.00
CA SER A 192 -26.32 -0.49 -17.73
C SER A 192 -25.92 -1.43 -18.85
N ILE A 193 -25.89 -2.73 -18.55
CA ILE A 193 -25.56 -3.76 -19.54
C ILE A 193 -26.50 -3.73 -20.77
N LYS A 194 -27.76 -3.35 -20.60
CA LYS A 194 -28.71 -3.19 -21.72
C LYS A 194 -28.32 -2.06 -22.65
N GLU A 195 -27.92 -0.91 -22.08
CA GLU A 195 -27.44 0.24 -22.86
C GLU A 195 -26.12 -0.11 -23.56
N ALA A 196 -25.23 -0.82 -22.87
CA ALA A 196 -23.96 -1.29 -23.40
C ALA A 196 -24.14 -2.24 -24.60
N LEU A 197 -25.02 -3.25 -24.47
CA LEU A 197 -25.36 -4.17 -25.56
C LEU A 197 -25.98 -3.44 -26.77
N SER A 198 -26.88 -2.48 -26.53
CA SER A 198 -27.51 -1.71 -27.61
C SER A 198 -26.49 -0.87 -28.39
N ARG A 199 -25.58 -0.19 -27.69
CA ARG A 199 -24.53 0.64 -28.31
C ARG A 199 -23.44 -0.19 -28.96
N GLY A 200 -23.16 -1.38 -28.42
CA GLY A 200 -22.14 -2.28 -28.95
C GLY A 200 -22.48 -2.87 -30.32
N LYS A 201 -23.75 -2.84 -30.77
CA LYS A 201 -24.16 -3.39 -32.07
C LYS A 201 -23.33 -2.85 -33.23
N SER A 202 -23.08 -1.55 -33.27
CA SER A 202 -22.32 -0.91 -34.37
C SER A 202 -20.90 -1.44 -34.51
N TYR A 203 -20.24 -1.80 -33.40
CA TYR A 203 -18.92 -2.43 -33.44
C TYR A 203 -19.00 -3.91 -33.78
N ARG A 204 -20.03 -4.61 -33.32
CA ARG A 204 -20.22 -6.02 -33.68
C ARG A 204 -20.49 -6.19 -35.17
N ASP A 205 -21.19 -5.25 -35.79
CA ASP A 205 -21.39 -5.21 -37.25
C ASP A 205 -20.06 -5.06 -38.00
N LYS A 206 -19.03 -4.48 -37.38
CA LYS A 206 -17.66 -4.39 -37.90
C LYS A 206 -16.79 -5.63 -37.61
N GLY A 207 -17.32 -6.64 -36.92
CA GLY A 207 -16.61 -7.88 -36.59
C GLY A 207 -16.07 -7.97 -35.15
N TYR A 208 -16.26 -6.95 -34.31
CA TYR A 208 -15.83 -7.01 -32.91
C TYR A 208 -16.75 -7.88 -32.03
N SER A 209 -16.20 -8.40 -30.93
CA SER A 209 -16.97 -8.92 -29.80
C SER A 209 -16.74 -8.07 -28.55
N TYR A 210 -17.33 -8.45 -27.41
CA TYR A 210 -17.23 -7.74 -26.14
C TYR A 210 -16.88 -8.65 -24.97
N SER A 211 -16.17 -8.11 -23.98
CA SER A 211 -16.10 -8.61 -22.61
C SER A 211 -16.57 -7.48 -21.70
N PHE A 212 -17.67 -7.66 -20.97
CA PHE A 212 -18.23 -6.61 -20.13
C PHE A 212 -17.61 -6.63 -18.73
N ASP A 213 -17.07 -5.50 -18.30
CA ASP A 213 -16.58 -5.25 -16.95
C ASP A 213 -17.59 -4.42 -16.18
N MET A 214 -18.14 -4.98 -15.10
CA MET A 214 -19.19 -4.33 -14.32
C MET A 214 -18.67 -3.29 -13.32
N LEU A 215 -17.39 -2.89 -13.42
CA LEU A 215 -16.72 -1.86 -12.61
C LEU A 215 -16.68 -2.12 -11.09
N GLY A 216 -17.13 -3.28 -10.63
CA GLY A 216 -17.01 -3.67 -9.23
C GLY A 216 -15.58 -4.12 -8.91
N GLU A 217 -15.01 -3.55 -7.85
CA GLU A 217 -13.72 -3.96 -7.27
C GLU A 217 -13.69 -3.63 -5.77
N ALA A 218 -12.84 -4.35 -5.04
CA ALA A 218 -12.52 -4.08 -3.62
C ALA A 218 -13.75 -3.86 -2.72
N ALA A 219 -14.62 -4.87 -2.64
CA ALA A 219 -15.67 -4.90 -1.62
C ALA A 219 -15.03 -4.76 -0.23
N LEU A 220 -15.61 -3.90 0.63
CA LEU A 220 -15.18 -3.75 2.01
C LEU A 220 -16.17 -4.36 3.00
N THR A 221 -17.38 -4.64 2.53
CA THR A 221 -18.47 -5.17 3.32
C THR A 221 -19.12 -6.34 2.59
N GLN A 222 -19.74 -7.28 3.32
CA GLN A 222 -20.54 -8.32 2.69
C GLN A 222 -21.66 -7.74 1.80
N GLN A 223 -22.24 -6.60 2.18
CA GLN A 223 -23.27 -5.93 1.39
C GLN A 223 -22.73 -5.44 0.03
N ASP A 224 -21.49 -4.96 -0.03
CA ASP A 224 -20.83 -4.61 -1.30
C ASP A 224 -20.63 -5.86 -2.15
N ALA A 225 -20.14 -6.94 -1.56
CA ALA A 225 -19.94 -8.21 -2.25
C ALA A 225 -21.24 -8.75 -2.86
N ASP A 226 -22.34 -8.74 -2.09
CA ASP A 226 -23.67 -9.16 -2.55
C ASP A 226 -24.18 -8.26 -3.69
N LYS A 227 -24.00 -6.94 -3.56
CA LYS A 227 -24.37 -5.97 -4.60
C LYS A 227 -23.64 -6.24 -5.91
N TYR A 228 -22.34 -6.53 -5.86
CA TYR A 228 -21.55 -6.84 -7.05
C TYR A 228 -21.89 -8.21 -7.63
N LEU A 229 -22.10 -9.23 -6.80
CA LEU A 229 -22.59 -10.53 -7.21
C LEU A 229 -23.91 -10.40 -7.99
N ASP A 230 -24.86 -9.62 -7.47
CA ASP A 230 -26.13 -9.34 -8.13
C ASP A 230 -25.96 -8.57 -9.45
N ALA A 231 -24.97 -7.68 -9.54
CA ALA A 231 -24.64 -6.98 -10.78
C ALA A 231 -24.14 -7.95 -11.85
N TYR A 232 -23.24 -8.88 -11.51
CA TYR A 232 -22.76 -9.92 -12.42
C TYR A 232 -23.88 -10.89 -12.81
N MET A 233 -24.69 -11.35 -11.87
CA MET A 233 -25.84 -12.24 -12.13
C MET A 233 -26.83 -11.62 -13.13
N ARG A 234 -27.10 -10.31 -13.03
CA ARG A 234 -27.97 -9.57 -13.95
C ARG A 234 -27.30 -9.29 -15.30
N ALA A 235 -25.99 -9.09 -15.31
CA ALA A 235 -25.20 -8.95 -16.53
C ALA A 235 -25.28 -10.24 -17.36
N ILE A 236 -25.09 -11.42 -16.74
CA ILE A 236 -25.23 -12.73 -17.40
C ILE A 236 -26.60 -12.87 -18.06
N ASP A 237 -27.68 -12.57 -17.33
CA ASP A 237 -29.05 -12.66 -17.88
C ASP A 237 -29.27 -11.71 -19.06
N SER A 238 -28.62 -10.55 -19.05
CA SER A 238 -28.79 -9.55 -20.10
C SER A 238 -28.00 -9.91 -21.35
N VAL A 239 -26.77 -10.40 -21.21
CA VAL A 239 -25.95 -10.91 -22.31
C VAL A 239 -26.63 -12.12 -22.95
N ALA A 240 -27.18 -13.03 -22.16
CA ALA A 240 -27.88 -14.21 -22.65
C ALA A 240 -29.16 -13.90 -23.47
N LYS A 241 -29.78 -12.75 -23.22
CA LYS A 241 -30.99 -12.28 -23.93
C LYS A 241 -30.66 -11.48 -25.18
N ASP A 242 -29.39 -11.23 -25.46
CA ASP A 242 -29.00 -10.46 -26.62
C ASP A 242 -29.40 -11.18 -27.92
N THR A 243 -30.12 -10.48 -28.78
CA THR A 243 -30.71 -11.03 -30.01
C THR A 243 -29.88 -10.72 -31.25
N TYR A 244 -28.59 -10.37 -31.09
CA TYR A 244 -27.71 -10.07 -32.20
C TYR A 244 -27.53 -11.29 -33.12
N LYS A 245 -27.70 -11.09 -34.43
CA LYS A 245 -27.70 -12.17 -35.45
C LYS A 245 -26.50 -12.11 -36.42
N GLY A 246 -25.49 -11.28 -36.15
CA GLY A 246 -24.30 -11.18 -37.00
C GLY A 246 -23.25 -12.27 -36.71
N SER A 247 -22.10 -12.19 -37.39
CA SER A 247 -21.02 -13.19 -37.33
C SER A 247 -20.05 -13.02 -36.15
N ALA A 248 -20.16 -11.93 -35.38
CA ALA A 248 -19.29 -11.66 -34.24
C ALA A 248 -19.46 -12.70 -33.12
N ALA A 249 -18.34 -13.11 -32.51
CA ALA A 249 -18.33 -14.01 -31.36
C ALA A 249 -19.24 -13.52 -30.22
N ASN A 250 -19.73 -14.45 -29.41
CA ASN A 250 -20.59 -14.12 -28.28
C ASN A 250 -19.85 -13.25 -27.24
N PRO A 251 -20.54 -12.25 -26.65
CA PRO A 251 -19.95 -11.47 -25.56
C PRO A 251 -19.68 -12.32 -24.32
N THR A 252 -18.66 -11.93 -23.56
CA THR A 252 -18.29 -12.53 -22.27
C THR A 252 -18.42 -11.50 -21.15
N ILE A 253 -18.24 -11.94 -19.90
CA ILE A 253 -18.21 -11.09 -18.73
C ILE A 253 -16.87 -11.24 -18.02
N SER A 254 -16.28 -10.10 -17.64
CA SER A 254 -15.12 -10.04 -16.77
C SER A 254 -15.56 -9.80 -15.33
N ILE A 255 -15.03 -10.59 -14.40
CA ILE A 255 -15.30 -10.47 -12.97
C ILE A 255 -14.00 -10.21 -12.21
N LYS A 256 -14.10 -9.49 -11.08
CA LYS A 256 -12.99 -9.27 -10.15
C LYS A 256 -13.29 -9.99 -8.84
N LEU A 257 -12.32 -10.75 -8.33
CA LEU A 257 -12.52 -11.55 -7.12
C LEU A 257 -12.63 -10.66 -5.88
N SER A 258 -11.89 -9.54 -5.84
CA SER A 258 -12.02 -8.54 -4.77
C SER A 258 -13.42 -7.91 -4.68
N ALA A 259 -14.20 -7.92 -5.76
CA ALA A 259 -15.57 -7.42 -5.75
C ALA A 259 -16.56 -8.42 -5.11
N LEU A 260 -16.18 -9.69 -4.98
CA LEU A 260 -17.08 -10.77 -4.60
C LEU A 260 -16.85 -11.28 -3.17
N HIS A 261 -15.85 -10.73 -2.47
CA HIS A 261 -15.59 -11.07 -1.08
C HIS A 261 -14.88 -9.90 -0.39
N PRO A 262 -15.36 -9.46 0.78
CA PRO A 262 -14.80 -8.29 1.45
C PRO A 262 -13.39 -8.52 2.00
N ARG A 263 -13.01 -9.79 2.19
CA ARG A 263 -11.70 -10.22 2.69
C ARG A 263 -10.97 -11.12 1.69
N TYR A 264 -10.89 -10.67 0.44
CA TYR A 264 -10.14 -11.38 -0.59
C TYR A 264 -8.62 -11.12 -0.42
N GLU A 265 -8.01 -11.85 0.50
CA GLU A 265 -6.58 -11.75 0.84
C GLU A 265 -6.08 -13.07 1.44
N VAL A 266 -4.77 -13.29 1.40
CA VAL A 266 -4.14 -14.58 1.74
C VAL A 266 -4.38 -14.95 3.20
N ALA A 267 -4.35 -13.98 4.13
CA ALA A 267 -4.71 -14.18 5.52
C ALA A 267 -6.08 -14.87 5.71
N GLN A 268 -7.04 -14.65 4.79
CA GLN A 268 -8.40 -15.18 4.88
C GLN A 268 -8.66 -16.30 3.86
N GLU A 269 -7.62 -17.07 3.49
CA GLU A 269 -7.69 -18.15 2.49
C GLU A 269 -8.84 -19.13 2.78
N ALA A 270 -9.05 -19.53 4.05
CA ALA A 270 -10.12 -20.45 4.41
C ALA A 270 -11.52 -19.91 4.05
N ARG A 271 -11.75 -18.61 4.26
CA ARG A 271 -13.00 -17.92 3.88
C ARG A 271 -13.11 -17.80 2.37
N VAL A 272 -12.02 -17.45 1.68
CA VAL A 272 -11.98 -17.38 0.22
C VAL A 272 -12.30 -18.74 -0.42
N MET A 273 -11.71 -19.82 0.08
CA MET A 273 -11.93 -21.18 -0.44
C MET A 273 -13.31 -21.75 -0.10
N SER A 274 -14.08 -21.11 0.77
CA SER A 274 -15.45 -21.51 1.12
C SER A 274 -16.49 -20.51 0.60
N GLU A 275 -16.52 -19.29 1.13
CA GLU A 275 -17.48 -18.23 0.84
C GLU A 275 -17.36 -17.72 -0.62
N LEU A 276 -16.15 -17.30 -1.03
CA LEU A 276 -15.93 -16.78 -2.38
C LEU A 276 -16.03 -17.89 -3.43
N PHE A 277 -15.54 -19.10 -3.12
CA PHE A 277 -15.71 -20.29 -3.95
C PHE A 277 -17.18 -20.53 -4.30
N GLU A 278 -18.07 -20.57 -3.32
CA GLU A 278 -19.50 -20.79 -3.56
C GLU A 278 -20.14 -19.64 -4.36
N SER A 279 -19.75 -18.39 -4.08
CA SER A 279 -20.24 -17.22 -4.82
C SER A 279 -19.89 -17.28 -6.31
N VAL A 280 -18.63 -17.59 -6.64
CA VAL A 280 -18.17 -17.71 -8.03
C VAL A 280 -18.73 -18.97 -8.70
N LYS A 281 -18.83 -20.08 -7.97
CA LYS A 281 -19.47 -21.31 -8.46
C LYS A 281 -20.90 -21.07 -8.91
N ASN A 282 -21.68 -20.31 -8.14
CA ASN A 282 -23.05 -19.94 -8.51
C ASN A 282 -23.10 -19.07 -9.78
N LEU A 283 -22.15 -18.15 -9.95
CA LEU A 283 -22.01 -17.38 -11.21
C LEU A 283 -21.73 -18.31 -12.39
N ILE A 284 -20.81 -19.27 -12.23
CA ILE A 284 -20.46 -20.24 -13.27
C ILE A 284 -21.66 -21.11 -13.65
N ILE A 285 -22.41 -21.64 -12.68
CA ILE A 285 -23.61 -22.45 -12.95
C ILE A 285 -24.58 -21.68 -13.85
N LYS A 286 -24.85 -20.42 -13.51
CA LYS A 286 -25.76 -19.57 -14.27
C LYS A 286 -25.20 -19.24 -15.66
N ALA A 287 -23.93 -18.85 -15.73
CA ALA A 287 -23.25 -18.50 -16.96
C ALA A 287 -23.18 -19.67 -17.95
N ARG A 288 -22.88 -20.88 -17.46
CA ARG A 288 -22.90 -22.12 -18.25
C ARG A 288 -24.30 -22.43 -18.78
N ALA A 289 -25.32 -22.36 -17.93
CA ALA A 289 -26.71 -22.59 -18.34
C ALA A 289 -27.20 -21.60 -19.43
N LYS A 290 -26.55 -20.44 -19.53
CA LYS A 290 -26.83 -19.38 -20.50
C LYS A 290 -25.80 -19.28 -21.63
N ASN A 291 -24.78 -20.12 -21.63
CA ASN A 291 -23.64 -20.10 -22.55
C ASN A 291 -22.94 -18.72 -22.65
N VAL A 292 -22.71 -18.06 -21.51
CA VAL A 292 -22.01 -16.76 -21.42
C VAL A 292 -20.65 -16.97 -20.79
N GLY A 293 -19.54 -16.74 -21.50
CA GLY A 293 -18.21 -16.95 -20.94
C GLY A 293 -17.88 -15.98 -19.79
N ILE A 294 -17.09 -16.47 -18.82
CA ILE A 294 -16.58 -15.72 -17.68
C ILE A 294 -15.06 -15.68 -17.75
N THR A 295 -14.49 -14.49 -17.55
CA THR A 295 -13.04 -14.30 -17.36
C THR A 295 -12.79 -13.67 -16.00
N ILE A 296 -11.98 -14.32 -15.16
CA ILE A 296 -11.50 -13.74 -13.89
C ILE A 296 -10.36 -12.77 -14.20
N ASP A 297 -10.53 -11.50 -13.85
CA ASP A 297 -9.49 -10.48 -13.99
C ASP A 297 -8.38 -10.67 -12.94
N ALA A 298 -7.14 -10.30 -13.30
CA ALA A 298 -5.98 -10.34 -12.43
C ALA A 298 -5.82 -9.01 -11.68
N GLU A 299 -5.45 -9.11 -10.40
CA GLU A 299 -5.34 -7.99 -9.47
C GLU A 299 -3.87 -7.85 -8.99
N GLU A 300 -3.62 -7.55 -7.72
CA GLU A 300 -2.28 -7.38 -7.13
C GLU A 300 -1.49 -8.69 -7.05
N ALA A 301 -0.15 -8.58 -7.03
CA ALA A 301 0.77 -9.71 -7.12
C ALA A 301 0.64 -10.71 -5.96
N ASP A 302 0.37 -10.24 -4.73
CA ASP A 302 0.23 -11.10 -3.55
C ASP A 302 -1.04 -11.97 -3.60
N ARG A 303 -2.06 -11.54 -4.35
CA ARG A 303 -3.29 -12.33 -4.56
C ARG A 303 -3.12 -13.44 -5.60
N LEU A 304 -2.03 -13.47 -6.36
CA LEU A 304 -1.89 -14.38 -7.50
C LEU A 304 -2.00 -15.85 -7.08
N GLU A 305 -1.26 -16.30 -6.07
CA GLU A 305 -1.25 -17.72 -5.68
C GLU A 305 -2.63 -18.17 -5.18
N MET A 306 -3.25 -17.40 -4.29
CA MET A 306 -4.61 -17.66 -3.81
C MET A 306 -5.64 -17.67 -4.96
N SER A 307 -5.52 -16.74 -5.92
CA SER A 307 -6.39 -16.69 -7.09
C SER A 307 -6.29 -17.94 -7.96
N LEU A 308 -5.08 -18.49 -8.12
CA LEU A 308 -4.81 -19.68 -8.92
C LEU A 308 -5.35 -20.92 -8.23
N THR A 309 -5.14 -21.05 -6.91
CA THR A 309 -5.72 -22.15 -6.11
C THR A 309 -7.26 -22.14 -6.21
N LEU A 310 -7.88 -20.97 -6.06
CA LEU A 310 -9.34 -20.82 -6.23
C LEU A 310 -9.79 -21.16 -7.65
N PHE A 311 -9.07 -20.67 -8.67
CA PHE A 311 -9.36 -20.96 -10.07
C PHE A 311 -9.28 -22.45 -10.37
N ALA A 312 -8.22 -23.14 -9.94
CA ALA A 312 -8.07 -24.59 -10.14
C ALA A 312 -9.21 -25.36 -9.48
N LYS A 313 -9.56 -25.00 -8.23
CA LYS A 313 -10.67 -25.61 -7.51
C LYS A 313 -12.01 -25.44 -8.26
N LEU A 314 -12.28 -24.25 -8.80
CA LEU A 314 -13.48 -23.96 -9.60
C LEU A 314 -13.45 -24.67 -10.96
N TYR A 315 -12.32 -24.63 -11.66
CA TYR A 315 -12.15 -25.20 -12.99
C TYR A 315 -12.35 -26.72 -12.99
N GLN A 316 -11.82 -27.39 -11.96
CA GLN A 316 -11.93 -28.85 -11.77
C GLN A 316 -13.26 -29.30 -11.17
N ASP A 317 -14.10 -28.37 -10.67
CA ASP A 317 -15.45 -28.69 -10.20
C ASP A 317 -16.33 -29.20 -11.37
N PRO A 318 -17.21 -30.20 -11.16
CA PRO A 318 -18.11 -30.70 -12.19
C PRO A 318 -18.92 -29.64 -12.94
N VAL A 319 -19.19 -28.48 -12.33
CA VAL A 319 -19.91 -27.38 -12.99
C VAL A 319 -19.13 -26.74 -14.14
N CYS A 320 -17.81 -26.88 -14.20
CA CYS A 320 -16.95 -26.32 -15.26
C CYS A 320 -16.60 -27.32 -16.36
N LYS A 321 -16.58 -28.62 -16.04
CA LYS A 321 -16.15 -29.67 -16.98
C LYS A 321 -16.96 -29.67 -18.27
N GLY A 322 -16.28 -29.69 -19.41
CA GLY A 322 -16.86 -29.66 -20.75
C GLY A 322 -17.35 -28.29 -21.22
N TRP A 323 -17.10 -27.20 -20.48
CA TRP A 323 -17.66 -25.89 -20.82
C TRP A 323 -16.77 -25.03 -21.73
N GLY A 324 -15.45 -24.99 -21.48
CA GLY A 324 -14.48 -24.29 -22.34
C GLY A 324 -14.58 -22.75 -22.39
N LEU A 325 -15.44 -22.13 -21.56
CA LEU A 325 -15.65 -20.68 -21.53
C LEU A 325 -15.38 -20.04 -20.15
N PHE A 326 -14.75 -20.78 -19.24
CA PHE A 326 -14.26 -20.26 -17.95
C PHE A 326 -12.76 -19.99 -18.07
N GLY A 327 -12.39 -18.71 -18.01
CA GLY A 327 -11.04 -18.25 -18.22
C GLY A 327 -10.54 -17.30 -17.15
N LEU A 328 -9.29 -16.87 -17.30
CA LEU A 328 -8.62 -15.93 -16.39
C LEU A 328 -7.61 -15.04 -17.12
N VAL A 329 -7.21 -13.97 -16.46
CA VAL A 329 -6.18 -13.04 -16.92
C VAL A 329 -4.82 -13.38 -16.30
N ILE A 330 -3.75 -13.29 -17.07
CA ILE A 330 -2.36 -13.41 -16.61
C ILE A 330 -1.57 -12.17 -17.00
N GLN A 331 -0.81 -11.61 -16.05
CA GLN A 331 -0.08 -10.36 -16.21
C GLN A 331 1.40 -10.62 -16.54
N ALA A 332 1.82 -10.31 -17.77
CA ALA A 332 3.17 -10.54 -18.27
C ALA A 332 4.24 -9.67 -17.60
N TYR A 333 3.87 -8.58 -16.92
CA TYR A 333 4.78 -7.77 -16.13
C TYR A 333 5.30 -8.52 -14.87
N SER A 334 4.68 -9.64 -14.50
CA SER A 334 5.04 -10.43 -13.34
C SER A 334 6.07 -11.45 -13.74
N LYS A 335 7.08 -11.63 -12.90
CA LYS A 335 8.15 -12.62 -13.12
C LYS A 335 7.62 -14.06 -13.12
N ARG A 336 6.44 -14.30 -12.53
CA ARG A 336 5.76 -15.61 -12.44
C ARG A 336 4.89 -15.96 -13.66
N ALA A 337 4.70 -15.04 -14.61
CA ALA A 337 3.73 -15.21 -15.71
C ALA A 337 3.93 -16.50 -16.50
N LEU A 338 5.14 -16.76 -17.01
CA LEU A 338 5.43 -17.94 -17.82
C LEU A 338 5.22 -19.26 -17.04
N PRO A 339 5.77 -19.45 -15.82
CA PRO A 339 5.47 -20.61 -14.98
C PRO A 339 3.97 -20.83 -14.75
N VAL A 340 3.20 -19.77 -14.47
CA VAL A 340 1.75 -19.88 -14.30
C VAL A 340 1.06 -20.38 -15.57
N LEU A 341 1.45 -19.87 -16.74
CA LEU A 341 0.93 -20.36 -18.01
C LEU A 341 1.24 -21.85 -18.23
N THR A 342 2.43 -22.31 -17.85
CA THR A 342 2.77 -23.74 -17.97
C THR A 342 1.93 -24.63 -17.05
N TRP A 343 1.67 -24.17 -15.83
CA TRP A 343 0.82 -24.87 -14.87
C TRP A 343 -0.65 -24.92 -15.33
N LEU A 344 -1.18 -23.81 -15.85
CA LEU A 344 -2.53 -23.77 -16.43
C LEU A 344 -2.69 -24.74 -17.59
N THR A 345 -1.70 -24.82 -18.49
CA THR A 345 -1.69 -25.78 -19.61
C THR A 345 -1.76 -27.22 -19.10
N ALA A 346 -1.01 -27.56 -18.04
CA ALA A 346 -1.02 -28.90 -17.47
C ALA A 346 -2.37 -29.25 -16.81
N ILE A 347 -3.00 -28.31 -16.09
CA ILE A 347 -4.34 -28.50 -15.52
C ILE A 347 -5.40 -28.65 -16.60
N ALA A 348 -5.32 -27.83 -17.65
CA ALA A 348 -6.22 -27.93 -18.80
C ALA A 348 -6.10 -29.29 -19.50
N ALA A 349 -4.86 -29.76 -19.70
CA ALA A 349 -4.59 -31.09 -20.27
C ALA A 349 -5.10 -32.24 -19.40
N GLU A 350 -4.99 -32.14 -18.08
CA GLU A 350 -5.52 -33.13 -17.13
C GLU A 350 -7.06 -33.19 -17.17
N GLN A 351 -7.72 -32.04 -17.29
CA GLN A 351 -9.18 -31.96 -17.35
C GLN A 351 -9.76 -32.34 -18.72
N GLY A 352 -9.04 -32.05 -19.80
CA GLY A 352 -9.49 -32.29 -21.16
C GLY A 352 -10.27 -31.13 -21.80
N ASP A 353 -10.31 -29.96 -21.16
CA ASP A 353 -10.99 -28.76 -21.65
C ASP A 353 -9.97 -27.65 -21.96
N GLN A 354 -10.35 -26.72 -22.85
CA GLN A 354 -9.52 -25.55 -23.16
C GLN A 354 -9.81 -24.39 -22.18
N ILE A 355 -8.77 -23.70 -21.72
CA ILE A 355 -8.91 -22.48 -20.88
C ILE A 355 -8.71 -21.23 -21.74
N PRO A 356 -9.69 -20.32 -21.82
CA PRO A 356 -9.47 -18.98 -22.34
C PRO A 356 -8.53 -18.19 -21.41
N VAL A 357 -7.35 -17.81 -21.89
CA VAL A 357 -6.37 -17.05 -21.10
C VAL A 357 -6.13 -15.69 -21.74
N ARG A 358 -6.49 -14.64 -21.01
CA ARG A 358 -6.16 -13.27 -21.43
C ARG A 358 -4.77 -12.91 -20.95
N LEU A 359 -3.85 -12.69 -21.88
CA LEU A 359 -2.53 -12.17 -21.57
C LEU A 359 -2.57 -10.64 -21.63
N VAL A 360 -2.28 -9.99 -20.51
CA VAL A 360 -2.13 -8.53 -20.40
C VAL A 360 -0.69 -8.20 -19.99
N LYS A 361 -0.30 -6.92 -20.04
CA LYS A 361 0.95 -6.49 -19.38
C LYS A 361 0.79 -6.48 -17.87
N GLY A 362 -0.05 -5.58 -17.36
CA GLY A 362 -0.36 -5.43 -15.92
C GLY A 362 -0.81 -4.00 -15.61
N ALA A 363 -1.53 -3.80 -14.52
CA ALA A 363 -2.23 -2.54 -14.21
C ALA A 363 -1.92 -1.94 -12.82
N TYR A 364 -1.03 -2.57 -12.05
CA TYR A 364 -0.74 -2.22 -10.65
C TYR A 364 0.74 -1.89 -10.39
N TRP A 365 1.52 -1.64 -11.45
CA TRP A 365 2.99 -1.63 -11.39
C TRP A 365 3.57 -0.70 -10.32
N ASP A 366 3.07 0.53 -10.23
CA ASP A 366 3.52 1.52 -9.25
C ASP A 366 3.17 1.13 -7.81
N ALA A 367 1.98 0.57 -7.60
CA ALA A 367 1.55 0.03 -6.32
C ALA A 367 2.44 -1.14 -5.88
N GLU A 368 2.80 -2.06 -6.79
CA GLU A 368 3.71 -3.18 -6.49
C GLU A 368 5.10 -2.68 -6.06
N ILE A 369 5.68 -1.71 -6.79
CA ILE A 369 6.97 -1.12 -6.42
C ILE A 369 6.88 -0.47 -5.03
N LYS A 370 5.87 0.37 -4.81
CA LYS A 370 5.66 1.07 -3.54
C LYS A 370 5.48 0.09 -2.38
N LEU A 371 4.66 -0.95 -2.54
CA LEU A 371 4.35 -1.90 -1.48
C LEU A 371 5.59 -2.69 -1.05
N CYS A 372 6.35 -3.24 -2.01
CA CYS A 372 7.60 -3.95 -1.69
C CYS A 372 8.62 -3.04 -1.00
N GLN A 373 8.70 -1.77 -1.44
CA GLN A 373 9.54 -0.74 -0.81
C GLN A 373 9.13 -0.49 0.64
N GLN A 374 7.85 -0.20 0.89
CA GLN A 374 7.33 0.06 2.24
C GLN A 374 7.50 -1.15 3.18
N LYS A 375 7.25 -2.35 2.67
CA LYS A 375 7.35 -3.59 3.42
C LYS A 375 8.79 -4.10 3.59
N GLY A 376 9.78 -3.52 2.90
CA GLY A 376 11.18 -3.96 3.04
C GLY A 376 11.42 -5.38 2.52
N PHE A 377 10.69 -5.79 1.49
CA PHE A 377 10.93 -7.08 0.83
C PHE A 377 12.29 -7.06 0.12
N ASP A 378 12.87 -8.22 -0.13
CA ASP A 378 14.15 -8.43 -0.83
C ASP A 378 14.11 -8.17 -2.35
N GLY A 379 12.93 -7.98 -2.96
CA GLY A 379 12.82 -7.68 -4.39
C GLY A 379 11.40 -7.38 -4.86
N TYR A 380 11.25 -7.24 -6.18
CA TYR A 380 9.99 -6.87 -6.82
C TYR A 380 9.33 -8.04 -7.56
N PRO A 381 7.99 -8.20 -7.49
CA PRO A 381 7.25 -9.21 -8.23
C PRO A 381 7.09 -8.92 -9.72
N VAL A 382 7.40 -7.68 -10.10
CA VAL A 382 7.24 -7.13 -11.44
C VAL A 382 8.58 -6.69 -12.02
N TYR A 383 8.66 -6.59 -13.34
CA TYR A 383 9.83 -6.01 -14.01
C TYR A 383 9.91 -4.50 -13.80
N THR A 384 11.13 -4.00 -13.63
CA THR A 384 11.40 -2.58 -13.35
C THR A 384 11.63 -1.72 -14.61
N ARG A 385 11.66 -2.35 -15.80
CA ARG A 385 11.65 -1.67 -17.11
C ARG A 385 10.44 -2.06 -17.94
N LYS A 386 10.01 -1.13 -18.79
CA LYS A 386 8.91 -1.37 -19.73
C LYS A 386 9.30 -2.39 -20.79
N GLU A 387 10.50 -2.29 -21.36
CA GLU A 387 11.02 -3.22 -22.36
C GLU A 387 11.23 -4.64 -21.81
N SER A 388 11.47 -4.79 -20.50
CA SER A 388 11.51 -6.08 -19.80
C SER A 388 10.11 -6.72 -19.76
N THR A 389 9.08 -5.94 -19.44
CA THR A 389 7.67 -6.39 -19.50
C THR A 389 7.27 -6.78 -20.93
N ASP A 390 7.63 -5.98 -21.93
CA ASP A 390 7.34 -6.31 -23.34
C ASP A 390 8.05 -7.59 -23.78
N THR A 391 9.29 -7.80 -23.34
CA THR A 391 10.06 -9.03 -23.60
C THR A 391 9.38 -10.24 -22.97
N SER A 392 8.97 -10.14 -21.70
CA SER A 392 8.20 -11.19 -21.00
C SER A 392 6.88 -11.48 -21.71
N TYR A 393 6.17 -10.45 -22.17
CA TYR A 393 4.92 -10.59 -22.92
C TYR A 393 5.12 -11.39 -24.21
N LEU A 394 6.17 -11.10 -24.99
CA LEU A 394 6.49 -11.86 -26.21
C LEU A 394 6.93 -13.30 -25.92
N ALA A 395 7.71 -13.53 -24.84
CA ALA A 395 8.07 -14.87 -24.40
C ALA A 395 6.83 -15.70 -24.02
N CYS A 396 5.90 -15.11 -23.26
CA CYS A 396 4.63 -15.73 -22.90
C CYS A 396 3.75 -15.99 -24.13
N ALA A 397 3.69 -15.05 -25.09
CA ALA A 397 2.95 -15.22 -26.33
C ALA A 397 3.51 -16.33 -27.21
N HIS A 398 4.84 -16.45 -27.32
CA HIS A 398 5.50 -17.54 -28.02
C HIS A 398 5.16 -18.90 -27.39
N TYR A 399 5.20 -19.01 -26.06
CA TYR A 399 4.75 -20.22 -25.38
C TYR A 399 3.28 -20.53 -25.68
N LEU A 400 2.38 -19.55 -25.53
CA LEU A 400 0.94 -19.74 -25.77
C LEU A 400 0.58 -20.16 -27.20
N LEU A 401 1.37 -19.73 -28.19
CA LEU A 401 1.18 -20.09 -29.60
C LEU A 401 1.87 -21.42 -29.98
N SER A 402 2.70 -21.98 -29.10
CA SER A 402 3.28 -23.31 -29.33
C SER A 402 2.20 -24.38 -29.47
N GLN A 403 2.47 -25.40 -30.28
CA GLN A 403 1.49 -26.44 -30.63
C GLN A 403 0.88 -27.14 -29.41
N HIS A 404 1.69 -27.45 -28.39
CA HIS A 404 1.24 -28.15 -27.18
C HIS A 404 0.53 -27.24 -26.19
N ALA A 405 0.76 -25.92 -26.21
CA ALA A 405 0.02 -24.99 -25.36
C ALA A 405 -1.35 -24.65 -25.97
N ARG A 406 -1.41 -24.32 -27.27
CA ARG A 406 -2.66 -23.89 -27.95
C ARG A 406 -3.74 -24.99 -28.03
N GLN A 407 -3.35 -26.25 -27.87
CA GLN A 407 -4.29 -27.36 -27.72
C GLN A 407 -5.18 -27.21 -26.47
N TRP A 408 -4.63 -26.63 -25.40
CA TRP A 408 -5.26 -26.59 -24.08
C TRP A 408 -5.57 -25.18 -23.59
N ILE A 409 -4.97 -24.17 -24.21
CA ILE A 409 -5.20 -22.76 -23.90
C ILE A 409 -5.73 -22.06 -25.14
N PHE A 410 -6.74 -21.22 -24.99
CA PHE A 410 -7.18 -20.28 -26.02
C PHE A 410 -6.60 -18.89 -25.71
N PRO A 411 -5.53 -18.47 -26.40
CA PRO A 411 -4.85 -17.21 -26.07
C PRO A 411 -5.67 -15.99 -26.49
N GLN A 412 -5.81 -15.03 -25.59
CA GLN A 412 -6.46 -13.75 -25.84
C GLN A 412 -5.46 -12.61 -25.56
N PHE A 413 -4.87 -12.04 -26.60
CA PHE A 413 -3.79 -11.07 -26.49
C PHE A 413 -4.33 -9.64 -26.33
N ALA A 414 -4.30 -9.12 -25.11
CA ALA A 414 -4.79 -7.77 -24.80
C ALA A 414 -3.66 -6.75 -24.88
N THR A 415 -3.68 -5.91 -25.92
CA THR A 415 -2.64 -4.89 -26.15
C THR A 415 -3.16 -3.76 -27.03
N HIS A 416 -2.57 -2.56 -26.92
CA HIS A 416 -2.81 -1.47 -27.87
C HIS A 416 -1.54 -1.12 -28.66
N ASN A 417 -0.51 -1.95 -28.55
CA ASN A 417 0.79 -1.72 -29.18
C ASN A 417 0.86 -2.41 -30.55
N ALA A 418 0.97 -1.62 -31.63
CA ALA A 418 0.99 -2.11 -33.00
C ALA A 418 2.19 -3.04 -33.28
N HIS A 419 3.36 -2.74 -32.71
CA HIS A 419 4.52 -3.63 -32.80
C HIS A 419 4.24 -4.97 -32.11
N THR A 420 3.62 -4.98 -30.93
CA THR A 420 3.23 -6.22 -30.25
C THR A 420 2.25 -7.05 -31.09
N ILE A 421 1.28 -6.42 -31.77
CA ILE A 421 0.35 -7.11 -32.68
C ILE A 421 1.11 -7.74 -33.86
N ALA A 422 1.99 -6.97 -34.50
CA ALA A 422 2.82 -7.46 -35.61
C ALA A 422 3.72 -8.63 -35.18
N ALA A 423 4.33 -8.54 -33.99
CA ALA A 423 5.18 -9.58 -33.44
C ALA A 423 4.40 -10.87 -33.13
N ILE A 424 3.21 -10.76 -32.53
CA ILE A 424 2.32 -11.92 -32.29
C ILE A 424 1.97 -12.61 -33.61
N ASN A 425 1.60 -11.85 -34.64
CA ASN A 425 1.26 -12.43 -35.94
C ASN A 425 2.46 -13.15 -36.58
N ALA A 426 3.66 -12.60 -36.44
CA ALA A 426 4.88 -13.24 -36.94
C ALA A 426 5.17 -14.54 -36.16
N ILE A 427 5.00 -14.54 -34.83
CA ILE A 427 5.12 -15.73 -33.99
C ILE A 427 4.07 -16.78 -34.37
N ALA A 428 2.82 -16.37 -34.61
CA ALA A 428 1.73 -17.27 -35.04
C ALA A 428 2.05 -17.94 -36.38
N GLY A 429 2.58 -17.18 -37.35
CA GLY A 429 3.04 -17.72 -38.62
C GLY A 429 4.16 -18.76 -38.46
N ASN A 430 5.15 -18.46 -37.60
CA ASN A 430 6.28 -19.36 -37.33
C ASN A 430 5.90 -20.63 -36.57
N THR A 431 4.88 -20.56 -35.70
CA THR A 431 4.38 -21.69 -34.89
C THR A 431 3.26 -22.48 -35.58
N GLY A 432 2.80 -22.02 -36.76
CA GLY A 432 1.70 -22.61 -37.51
C GLY A 432 0.33 -22.45 -36.83
N ALA A 433 0.15 -21.42 -36.01
CA ALA A 433 -1.13 -21.07 -35.42
C ALA A 433 -1.99 -20.30 -36.42
N SER A 434 -3.25 -20.70 -36.57
CA SER A 434 -4.23 -20.01 -37.40
C SER A 434 -4.91 -18.87 -36.63
N THR A 435 -5.50 -17.91 -37.36
CA THR A 435 -6.21 -16.77 -36.76
C THR A 435 -7.50 -17.14 -36.04
N ALA A 436 -7.94 -18.41 -36.12
CA ALA A 436 -9.07 -18.94 -35.36
C ALA A 436 -8.66 -19.48 -33.98
N GLU A 437 -7.37 -19.69 -33.74
CA GLU A 437 -6.84 -20.31 -32.51
C GLU A 437 -6.44 -19.29 -31.44
N PHE A 438 -6.53 -18.00 -31.73
CA PHE A 438 -6.32 -16.92 -30.77
C PHE A 438 -7.22 -15.73 -31.13
N GLU A 439 -7.37 -14.80 -30.19
CA GLU A 439 -7.99 -13.50 -30.44
C GLU A 439 -7.10 -12.36 -29.93
N PHE A 440 -7.33 -11.15 -30.44
CA PHE A 440 -6.82 -9.94 -29.81
C PHE A 440 -7.89 -9.31 -28.93
N GLN A 441 -7.46 -8.53 -27.94
CA GLN A 441 -8.36 -7.72 -27.14
C GLN A 441 -7.87 -6.29 -27.01
N ARG A 442 -8.83 -5.37 -26.91
CA ARG A 442 -8.58 -3.95 -26.67
C ARG A 442 -9.57 -3.40 -25.65
N LEU A 443 -9.30 -2.20 -25.17
CA LEU A 443 -10.25 -1.46 -24.37
C LEU A 443 -11.24 -0.66 -25.22
N HIS A 444 -12.48 -0.52 -24.73
CA HIS A 444 -13.42 0.48 -25.25
C HIS A 444 -12.88 1.91 -25.14
N GLY A 445 -13.12 2.71 -26.18
CA GLY A 445 -12.64 4.09 -26.27
C GLY A 445 -11.14 4.22 -26.59
N MET A 446 -10.45 3.12 -26.88
CA MET A 446 -9.01 3.10 -27.17
C MET A 446 -8.64 2.12 -28.28
N GLY A 447 -7.73 2.53 -29.15
CA GLY A 447 -7.19 1.68 -30.21
C GLY A 447 -8.20 1.35 -31.31
N ASP A 448 -9.25 2.15 -31.47
CA ASP A 448 -10.29 1.97 -32.49
C ASP A 448 -9.70 1.96 -33.90
N ALA A 449 -8.90 2.97 -34.26
CA ALA A 449 -8.26 3.06 -35.57
C ALA A 449 -7.34 1.86 -35.84
N LEU A 450 -6.51 1.50 -34.86
CA LEU A 450 -5.59 0.36 -34.91
C LEU A 450 -6.33 -0.95 -35.20
N TYR A 451 -7.35 -1.27 -34.42
CA TYR A 451 -8.04 -2.55 -34.55
C TYR A 451 -9.06 -2.60 -35.70
N ASN A 452 -9.60 -1.46 -36.12
CA ASN A 452 -10.40 -1.41 -37.35
C ASN A 452 -9.55 -1.81 -38.55
N ARG A 453 -8.27 -1.43 -38.56
CA ARG A 453 -7.33 -1.86 -39.59
C ARG A 453 -6.97 -3.34 -39.46
N VAL A 454 -6.69 -3.81 -38.24
CA VAL A 454 -6.39 -5.23 -37.98
C VAL A 454 -7.51 -6.16 -38.46
N ILE A 455 -8.77 -5.87 -38.14
CA ILE A 455 -9.92 -6.70 -38.56
C ILE A 455 -10.13 -6.68 -40.08
N LYS A 456 -9.88 -5.52 -40.74
CA LYS A 456 -10.00 -5.41 -42.20
C LYS A 456 -8.91 -6.22 -42.92
N ASP A 457 -7.68 -6.15 -42.41
CA ASP A 457 -6.52 -6.75 -43.05
C ASP A 457 -6.32 -8.22 -42.68
N GLN A 458 -6.83 -8.65 -41.54
CA GLN A 458 -6.61 -9.97 -40.96
C GLN A 458 -7.94 -10.56 -40.51
N SER A 459 -8.20 -11.83 -40.88
CA SER A 459 -9.38 -12.57 -40.41
C SER A 459 -9.20 -13.07 -38.97
N VAL A 460 -8.97 -12.15 -38.02
CA VAL A 460 -8.76 -12.41 -36.59
C VAL A 460 -9.91 -11.87 -35.75
N ASN A 461 -10.25 -12.58 -34.69
CA ASN A 461 -11.25 -12.11 -33.72
C ASN A 461 -10.67 -11.01 -32.84
N VAL A 462 -11.45 -9.95 -32.61
CA VAL A 462 -11.08 -8.87 -31.69
C VAL A 462 -12.19 -8.62 -30.69
N ARG A 463 -11.86 -8.72 -29.39
CA ARG A 463 -12.80 -8.48 -28.30
C ARG A 463 -12.53 -7.13 -27.62
N ILE A 464 -13.58 -6.36 -27.42
CA ILE A 464 -13.52 -5.08 -26.70
C ILE A 464 -13.87 -5.31 -25.23
N TYR A 465 -12.92 -5.06 -24.35
CA TYR A 465 -13.17 -4.94 -22.91
C TYR A 465 -13.93 -3.63 -22.65
N ALA A 466 -15.19 -3.74 -22.22
CA ALA A 466 -16.12 -2.63 -22.13
C ALA A 466 -16.59 -2.42 -20.68
N PRO A 467 -16.22 -1.28 -20.07
CA PRO A 467 -16.75 -0.89 -18.77
C PRO A 467 -18.25 -0.60 -18.82
N VAL A 468 -18.96 -1.06 -17.81
CA VAL A 468 -20.41 -0.91 -17.64
C VAL A 468 -20.72 -0.61 -16.18
N GLY A 469 -21.23 0.58 -15.90
CA GLY A 469 -21.62 0.94 -14.54
C GLY A 469 -22.12 2.38 -14.43
N SER A 470 -22.54 2.77 -13.23
CA SER A 470 -23.00 4.14 -13.00
C SER A 470 -21.83 5.12 -13.06
N HIS A 471 -22.11 6.41 -13.28
CA HIS A 471 -21.07 7.44 -13.28
C HIS A 471 -20.33 7.52 -11.94
N LYS A 472 -20.95 7.12 -10.81
CA LYS A 472 -20.31 7.11 -9.49
C LYS A 472 -19.26 5.99 -9.37
N ASP A 473 -19.53 4.83 -9.97
CA ASP A 473 -18.64 3.66 -9.93
C ASP A 473 -17.50 3.77 -10.99
N LEU A 474 -17.68 4.61 -12.01
CA LEU A 474 -16.71 4.83 -13.08
C LEU A 474 -15.43 5.53 -12.66
N LEU A 475 -15.53 6.46 -11.71
CA LEU A 475 -14.48 7.47 -11.50
C LEU A 475 -13.16 6.91 -10.93
N PRO A 476 -13.14 5.96 -9.97
CA PRO A 476 -11.87 5.38 -9.49
C PRO A 476 -11.18 4.60 -10.62
N TYR A 477 -11.97 3.85 -11.37
CA TYR A 477 -11.52 3.15 -12.57
C TYR A 477 -10.96 4.11 -13.62
N LEU A 478 -11.58 5.28 -13.81
CA LEU A 478 -11.14 6.28 -14.78
C LEU A 478 -9.74 6.81 -14.45
N VAL A 479 -9.44 7.13 -13.19
CA VAL A 479 -8.10 7.61 -12.77
C VAL A 479 -7.03 6.56 -13.09
N ARG A 480 -7.24 5.30 -12.67
CA ARG A 480 -6.31 4.20 -13.00
C ARG A 480 -6.16 4.03 -14.51
N ARG A 481 -7.27 4.14 -15.25
CA ARG A 481 -7.28 4.03 -16.71
C ARG A 481 -6.48 5.14 -17.39
N LEU A 482 -6.56 6.35 -16.87
CA LEU A 482 -5.83 7.51 -17.40
C LEU A 482 -4.35 7.43 -17.03
N LEU A 483 -3.97 6.95 -15.85
CA LEU A 483 -2.56 6.71 -15.49
C LEU A 483 -1.93 5.63 -16.39
N GLU A 484 -2.64 4.53 -16.64
CA GLU A 484 -2.18 3.44 -17.51
C GLU A 484 -1.85 3.92 -18.93
N ASN A 485 -2.61 4.90 -19.44
CA ASN A 485 -2.56 5.31 -20.85
C ASN A 485 -2.06 6.73 -21.10
N GLY A 486 -1.98 7.56 -20.08
CA GLY A 486 -1.54 8.96 -20.11
C GLY A 486 -0.08 9.15 -19.74
N ALA A 487 0.65 8.11 -19.33
CA ALA A 487 2.09 8.22 -19.14
C ALA A 487 2.81 8.48 -20.48
N ASN A 488 3.88 9.28 -20.49
CA ASN A 488 4.72 9.59 -21.68
C ASN A 488 5.27 8.35 -22.42
N SER A 489 5.28 7.19 -21.77
CA SER A 489 5.68 5.91 -22.34
C SER A 489 4.53 5.14 -23.02
N SER A 490 3.29 5.61 -22.89
CA SER A 490 2.10 4.98 -23.45
C SER A 490 2.14 5.01 -24.98
N PHE A 491 2.02 3.82 -25.57
CA PHE A 491 2.05 3.66 -27.02
C PHE A 491 0.88 4.38 -27.71
N VAL A 492 -0.28 4.45 -27.07
CA VAL A 492 -1.49 5.04 -27.68
C VAL A 492 -1.30 6.51 -27.99
N HIS A 493 -0.70 7.26 -27.06
CA HIS A 493 -0.38 8.69 -27.25
C HIS A 493 0.59 8.89 -28.42
N ARG A 494 1.70 8.13 -28.44
CA ARG A 494 2.72 8.25 -29.48
C ARG A 494 2.27 7.75 -30.86
N LEU A 495 1.30 6.83 -30.92
CA LEU A 495 0.76 6.29 -32.17
C LEU A 495 0.11 7.39 -33.03
N VAL A 496 -0.68 8.24 -32.40
CA VAL A 496 -1.45 9.31 -33.07
C VAL A 496 -0.68 10.63 -33.18
N ASP A 497 0.40 10.80 -32.40
CA ASP A 497 1.27 11.98 -32.52
C ASP A 497 2.08 11.97 -33.83
N ALA A 498 1.72 12.86 -34.75
CA ALA A 498 2.42 13.03 -36.02
C ALA A 498 3.88 13.48 -35.87
N LYS A 499 4.27 14.06 -34.72
CA LYS A 499 5.66 14.46 -34.44
C LYS A 499 6.54 13.28 -34.01
N CYS A 500 5.95 12.19 -33.51
CA CYS A 500 6.70 11.00 -33.12
C CYS A 500 7.08 10.19 -34.38
N PRO A 501 8.38 9.95 -34.65
CA PRO A 501 8.80 9.13 -35.78
C PRO A 501 8.26 7.70 -35.69
N VAL A 502 7.86 7.11 -36.82
CA VAL A 502 7.30 5.74 -36.85
C VAL A 502 8.34 4.72 -36.39
N GLU A 503 9.61 4.96 -36.70
CA GLU A 503 10.74 4.11 -36.36
C GLU A 503 10.82 3.87 -34.85
N GLU A 504 10.52 4.90 -34.04
CA GLU A 504 10.57 4.79 -32.57
C GLU A 504 9.48 3.89 -31.97
N LEU A 505 8.42 3.61 -32.74
CA LEU A 505 7.28 2.77 -32.35
C LEU A 505 7.42 1.32 -32.83
N THR A 506 8.39 1.07 -33.70
CA THR A 506 8.63 -0.23 -34.33
C THR A 506 9.89 -0.93 -33.83
N HIS A 507 10.63 -0.33 -32.88
CA HIS A 507 11.78 -1.00 -32.27
C HIS A 507 11.35 -2.24 -31.49
N HIS A 508 12.09 -3.33 -31.72
CA HIS A 508 11.82 -4.58 -31.01
C HIS A 508 12.28 -4.47 -29.55
N PRO A 509 11.45 -4.86 -28.56
CA PRO A 509 11.76 -4.66 -27.15
C PRO A 509 13.02 -5.39 -26.70
N VAL A 510 13.31 -6.57 -27.28
CA VAL A 510 14.55 -7.31 -27.01
C VAL A 510 15.79 -6.52 -27.44
N GLU A 511 15.77 -5.83 -28.59
CA GLU A 511 16.91 -5.01 -29.03
C GLU A 511 17.07 -3.77 -28.15
N THR A 512 15.94 -3.16 -27.77
CA THR A 512 15.95 -2.03 -26.82
C THR A 512 16.53 -2.46 -25.47
N LEU A 513 16.12 -3.62 -24.96
CA LEU A 513 16.61 -4.17 -23.69
C LEU A 513 18.09 -4.53 -23.76
N LEU A 514 18.54 -5.17 -24.84
CA LEU A 514 19.95 -5.54 -25.04
C LEU A 514 20.87 -4.35 -25.31
N SER A 515 20.33 -3.20 -25.73
CA SER A 515 21.12 -1.96 -25.87
C SER A 515 21.38 -1.26 -24.52
N ARG A 516 20.70 -1.67 -23.44
CA ARG A 516 20.95 -1.16 -22.10
C ARG A 516 22.25 -1.71 -21.54
N LYS A 517 22.91 -0.91 -20.69
CA LYS A 517 24.11 -1.34 -19.97
C LYS A 517 23.87 -2.56 -19.07
N THR A 518 22.69 -2.62 -18.44
CA THR A 518 22.23 -3.72 -17.59
C THR A 518 20.78 -4.04 -17.92
N LEU A 519 20.42 -5.33 -17.83
CA LEU A 519 19.04 -5.78 -18.06
C LEU A 519 18.08 -5.22 -16.99
N ALA A 520 18.44 -5.34 -15.71
CA ALA A 520 17.69 -4.73 -14.61
C ALA A 520 17.79 -3.18 -14.63
N ASN A 521 16.78 -2.51 -14.08
CA ASN A 521 16.75 -1.05 -13.96
C ASN A 521 17.61 -0.54 -12.78
N PRO A 522 18.72 0.18 -13.00
CA PRO A 522 19.56 0.69 -11.92
C PRO A 522 18.95 1.91 -11.19
N TYR A 523 17.90 2.52 -11.74
CA TYR A 523 17.29 3.73 -11.16
C TYR A 523 16.19 3.44 -10.15
N ILE A 524 15.66 2.21 -10.13
CA ILE A 524 14.70 1.77 -9.13
C ILE A 524 15.49 0.89 -8.16
N LYS A 525 15.93 1.49 -7.05
CA LYS A 525 16.69 0.78 -6.00
C LYS A 525 15.86 -0.37 -5.45
N LEU A 526 16.49 -1.46 -5.04
CA LEU A 526 15.81 -2.53 -4.30
C LEU A 526 15.34 -1.99 -2.94
N PRO A 527 14.30 -2.59 -2.32
CA PRO A 527 13.81 -2.09 -1.03
C PRO A 527 14.88 -2.07 0.07
N ILE A 528 15.81 -3.04 0.06
CA ILE A 528 16.93 -3.11 1.02
C ILE A 528 17.92 -1.95 0.87
N ASP A 529 18.05 -1.40 -0.35
CA ASP A 529 19.00 -0.33 -0.71
C ASP A 529 18.31 1.03 -0.87
N MET A 530 17.08 1.19 -0.35
CA MET A 530 16.28 2.38 -0.63
C MET A 530 16.90 3.67 -0.07
N PHE A 531 17.54 3.59 1.10
CA PHE A 531 18.20 4.73 1.74
C PHE A 531 19.67 4.80 1.33
N GLU A 532 20.20 6.01 1.16
CA GLU A 532 21.59 6.21 0.72
C GLU A 532 22.57 6.08 1.89
N GLU A 533 22.13 6.49 3.07
CA GLU A 533 22.94 6.62 4.27
C GLU A 533 23.02 5.31 5.07
N ARG A 534 22.12 4.36 4.80
CA ARG A 534 22.01 3.10 5.54
C ARG A 534 21.30 2.02 4.72
N GLN A 535 21.51 0.76 5.08
CA GLN A 535 20.61 -0.31 4.63
C GLN A 535 19.25 -0.21 5.33
N ASN A 536 18.19 -0.56 4.58
CA ASN A 536 16.84 -0.70 5.11
C ASN A 536 16.70 -2.01 5.90
N SER A 537 15.67 -2.15 6.72
CA SER A 537 15.32 -3.39 7.42
C SER A 537 14.60 -4.39 6.49
N PHE A 538 14.91 -5.68 6.61
CA PHE A 538 14.30 -6.77 5.84
C PHE A 538 12.95 -7.25 6.42
N SER A 539 12.02 -7.65 5.54
CA SER A 539 10.81 -8.41 5.87
C SER A 539 10.67 -9.63 4.97
N PRO A 540 10.32 -10.83 5.50
CA PRO A 540 9.73 -11.86 4.67
C PRO A 540 8.33 -11.43 4.20
N ASN A 541 7.93 -11.86 3.01
CA ASN A 541 6.55 -11.72 2.53
C ASN A 541 5.71 -12.91 3.02
N ILE A 542 4.88 -12.68 4.02
CA ILE A 542 4.01 -13.69 4.65
C ILE A 542 2.80 -14.09 3.77
N ASP A 543 2.56 -13.38 2.67
CA ASP A 543 1.51 -13.69 1.70
C ASP A 543 2.01 -14.64 0.59
N ILE A 544 3.31 -14.93 0.54
CA ILE A 544 3.95 -15.72 -0.53
C ILE A 544 4.48 -17.03 0.01
N SER A 545 3.94 -18.15 -0.50
CA SER A 545 4.16 -19.49 0.07
C SER A 545 5.64 -19.86 0.18
N SER A 546 6.48 -19.52 -0.80
CA SER A 546 7.91 -19.86 -0.78
C SER A 546 8.71 -19.11 0.28
N GLN A 547 8.19 -18.00 0.81
CA GLN A 547 8.81 -17.22 1.87
C GLN A 547 8.13 -17.48 3.22
N TRP A 548 6.79 -17.56 3.22
CA TRP A 548 6.00 -17.81 4.41
C TRP A 548 6.25 -19.18 5.03
N GLN A 549 6.17 -20.26 4.27
CA GLN A 549 6.24 -21.61 4.84
C GLN A 549 7.56 -21.92 5.55
N PRO A 550 8.76 -21.53 5.03
CA PRO A 550 10.00 -21.68 5.79
C PRO A 550 10.01 -20.82 7.05
N PHE A 551 9.61 -19.55 6.94
CA PHE A 551 9.62 -18.61 8.05
C PHE A 551 8.64 -19.00 9.18
N GLU A 552 7.43 -19.43 8.84
CA GLU A 552 6.45 -19.96 9.79
C GLU A 552 7.04 -21.13 10.59
N LYS A 553 7.72 -22.07 9.93
CA LYS A 553 8.35 -23.21 10.60
C LYS A 553 9.45 -22.76 11.57
N GLU A 554 10.23 -21.75 11.22
CA GLU A 554 11.22 -21.16 12.11
C GLU A 554 10.54 -20.55 13.34
N VAL A 555 9.51 -19.72 13.16
CA VAL A 555 8.73 -19.14 14.28
C VAL A 555 8.14 -20.24 15.17
N GLN A 556 7.52 -21.25 14.58
CA GLN A 556 6.91 -22.38 15.31
C GLN A 556 7.93 -23.17 16.13
N SER A 557 9.20 -23.23 15.70
CA SER A 557 10.26 -23.89 16.47
C SER A 557 10.53 -23.20 17.83
N PHE A 558 10.27 -21.89 17.93
CA PHE A 558 10.41 -21.11 19.16
C PHE A 558 9.13 -21.07 20.00
N MET A 559 7.97 -21.45 19.46
CA MET A 559 6.69 -21.37 20.16
C MET A 559 6.61 -22.25 21.42
N GLN A 560 7.43 -23.31 21.49
CA GLN A 560 7.54 -24.19 22.67
C GLN A 560 8.57 -23.70 23.69
N ASN A 561 9.38 -22.69 23.38
CA ASN A 561 10.40 -22.18 24.29
C ASN A 561 9.77 -21.43 25.46
N THR A 562 10.51 -21.39 26.57
CA THR A 562 10.24 -20.49 27.69
C THR A 562 11.47 -19.64 27.92
N TRP A 563 11.26 -18.36 28.22
CA TRP A 563 12.34 -17.40 28.41
C TRP A 563 12.47 -17.03 29.88
N GLN A 564 13.62 -16.46 30.26
CA GLN A 564 13.86 -15.98 31.62
C GLN A 564 14.43 -14.57 31.56
N ALA A 565 13.87 -13.68 32.38
CA ALA A 565 14.37 -12.32 32.58
C ALA A 565 14.64 -12.07 34.06
N GLY A 566 15.63 -11.23 34.33
CA GLY A 566 15.99 -10.82 35.68
C GLY A 566 16.91 -9.61 35.66
N PRO A 567 17.27 -9.08 36.84
CA PRO A 567 18.20 -7.98 36.94
C PRO A 567 19.55 -8.42 36.38
N LEU A 568 20.02 -7.73 35.35
CA LEU A 568 21.31 -7.97 34.71
C LEU A 568 22.22 -6.79 35.02
N VAL A 569 23.20 -7.00 35.88
CA VAL A 569 24.14 -5.96 36.31
C VAL A 569 25.55 -6.42 35.98
N SER A 570 26.28 -5.64 35.18
CA SER A 570 27.64 -5.98 34.75
C SER A 570 27.73 -7.35 34.05
N GLY A 571 26.66 -7.77 33.34
CA GLY A 571 26.58 -9.06 32.66
C GLY A 571 26.23 -10.25 33.55
N GLU A 572 26.07 -10.04 34.85
CA GLU A 572 25.67 -11.07 35.80
C GLU A 572 24.17 -10.98 36.11
N LYS A 573 23.44 -12.09 35.95
CA LYS A 573 22.04 -12.20 36.37
C LYS A 573 21.99 -12.31 37.89
N LEU A 574 21.41 -11.32 38.57
CA LEU A 574 21.32 -11.30 40.02
C LEU A 574 20.12 -12.13 40.51
N ALA A 575 20.32 -12.84 41.62
CA ALA A 575 19.25 -13.58 42.28
C ALA A 575 18.29 -12.61 42.99
N THR A 576 17.01 -12.98 43.03
CA THR A 576 15.96 -12.21 43.68
C THR A 576 14.99 -13.18 44.35
N ASP A 577 14.41 -12.80 45.49
CA ASP A 577 13.39 -13.62 46.16
C ASP A 577 12.00 -13.48 45.52
N ILE A 578 11.85 -12.59 44.54
CA ILE A 578 10.56 -12.21 43.93
C ILE A 578 10.49 -12.77 42.50
N GLN A 579 9.97 -14.00 42.37
CA GLN A 579 9.75 -14.66 41.07
C GLN A 579 8.31 -14.49 40.58
N HIS A 580 8.15 -14.13 39.31
CA HIS A 580 6.87 -13.94 38.65
C HIS A 580 6.79 -14.73 37.36
N LEU A 581 5.61 -15.28 37.08
CA LEU A 581 5.34 -15.96 35.82
C LEU A 581 4.78 -14.96 34.81
N VAL A 582 5.43 -14.86 33.65
CA VAL A 582 4.91 -14.11 32.51
C VAL A 582 3.92 -15.00 31.78
N ARG A 583 2.68 -14.52 31.63
CA ARG A 583 1.57 -15.25 31.00
C ARG A 583 1.21 -14.61 29.67
N SER A 584 0.82 -15.44 28.70
CA SER A 584 0.38 -14.93 27.42
C SER A 584 -0.93 -14.14 27.56
N PRO A 585 -1.05 -12.95 26.94
CA PRO A 585 -2.27 -12.15 27.01
C PRO A 585 -3.44 -12.82 26.28
N TYR A 586 -3.20 -13.61 25.24
CA TYR A 586 -4.26 -14.27 24.47
C TYR A 586 -4.67 -15.62 25.09
N LYS A 587 -3.82 -16.19 25.95
CA LYS A 587 -4.06 -17.46 26.64
C LYS A 587 -3.39 -17.46 28.01
N GLN A 588 -4.12 -17.03 29.04
CA GLN A 588 -3.59 -16.82 30.40
C GLN A 588 -3.05 -18.10 31.08
N SER A 589 -3.48 -19.28 30.62
CA SER A 589 -2.96 -20.56 31.10
C SER A 589 -1.54 -20.86 30.57
N GLN A 590 -1.11 -20.21 29.49
CA GLN A 590 0.20 -20.42 28.87
C GLN A 590 1.25 -19.56 29.56
N ILE A 591 2.28 -20.21 30.09
CA ILE A 591 3.46 -19.54 30.66
C ILE A 591 4.43 -19.27 29.52
N VAL A 592 4.82 -18.02 29.37
CA VAL A 592 5.80 -17.56 28.39
C VAL A 592 7.21 -17.67 28.95
N GLY A 593 7.36 -17.38 30.26
CA GLY A 593 8.64 -17.37 30.91
C GLY A 593 8.57 -16.99 32.38
N GLU A 594 9.74 -16.85 32.98
CA GLU A 594 9.93 -16.46 34.38
C GLU A 594 10.63 -15.10 34.47
N LEU A 595 10.22 -14.30 35.44
CA LEU A 595 10.70 -12.95 35.67
C LEU A 595 11.12 -12.78 37.12
N ASN A 596 12.37 -12.38 37.33
CA ASN A 596 12.91 -11.95 38.62
C ASN A 596 12.89 -10.42 38.69
N TRP A 597 12.33 -9.83 39.75
CA TRP A 597 12.25 -8.37 39.90
C TRP A 597 13.48 -7.79 40.58
N ALA A 598 13.97 -6.68 40.04
CA ALA A 598 15.00 -5.88 40.68
C ALA A 598 14.46 -5.19 41.93
N ASP A 599 15.33 -5.04 42.93
CA ASP A 599 15.10 -4.20 44.10
C ASP A 599 15.86 -2.86 44.02
N ALA A 600 15.65 -1.99 45.01
CA ALA A 600 16.29 -0.69 45.05
C ALA A 600 17.82 -0.75 45.26
N ASP A 601 18.33 -1.78 45.93
CA ASP A 601 19.76 -1.96 46.18
C ASP A 601 20.47 -2.36 44.88
N GLN A 602 19.86 -3.24 44.09
CA GLN A 602 20.31 -3.64 42.77
C GLN A 602 20.27 -2.46 41.77
N VAL A 603 19.26 -1.59 41.86
CA VAL A 603 19.22 -0.32 41.10
C VAL A 603 20.43 0.54 41.45
N SER A 604 20.69 0.74 42.74
CA SER A 604 21.84 1.54 43.19
C SER A 604 23.17 0.94 42.74
N LEU A 605 23.31 -0.39 42.79
CA LEU A 605 24.48 -1.11 42.30
C LEU A 605 24.69 -0.90 40.79
N ALA A 606 23.64 -1.07 39.99
CA ALA A 606 23.69 -0.87 38.54
C ALA A 606 24.08 0.57 38.16
N ILE A 607 23.51 1.57 38.84
CA ILE A 607 23.88 2.99 38.61
C ILE A 607 25.34 3.23 38.99
N SER A 608 25.83 2.62 40.07
CA SER A 608 27.24 2.74 40.49
C SER A 608 28.17 2.16 39.43
N LYS A 609 27.87 0.94 38.94
CA LYS A 609 28.65 0.28 37.88
C LYS A 609 28.62 1.06 36.56
N ALA A 610 27.45 1.55 36.16
CA ALA A 610 27.31 2.39 34.98
C ALA A 610 28.10 3.69 35.09
N GLN A 611 28.17 4.30 36.28
CA GLN A 611 28.95 5.50 36.53
C GLN A 611 30.47 5.20 36.46
N ASP A 612 30.92 4.09 37.03
CA ASP A 612 32.32 3.66 37.00
C ASP A 612 32.79 3.35 35.56
N ALA A 613 31.91 2.77 34.73
CA ALA A 613 32.21 2.45 33.34
C ALA A 613 32.20 3.65 32.39
N PHE A 614 31.49 4.73 32.74
CA PHE A 614 31.23 5.87 31.87
C PHE A 614 32.50 6.48 31.25
N PRO A 615 33.58 6.78 32.01
CA PRO A 615 34.79 7.38 31.43
C PRO A 615 35.41 6.54 30.31
N SER A 616 35.38 5.21 30.46
CA SER A 616 35.94 4.28 29.46
C SER A 616 35.06 4.20 28.21
N TRP A 617 33.74 4.21 28.38
CA TRP A 617 32.79 4.11 27.28
C TRP A 617 32.68 5.40 26.47
N SER A 618 32.63 6.55 27.15
CA SER A 618 32.58 7.86 26.49
C SER A 618 33.85 8.13 25.68
N ALA A 619 35.00 7.64 26.15
CA ALA A 619 36.29 7.77 25.46
C ALA A 619 36.46 6.80 24.27
N ARG A 620 35.69 5.70 24.21
CA ARG A 620 35.71 4.78 23.06
C ARG A 620 35.27 5.53 21.79
N PRO A 621 35.97 5.42 20.65
CA PRO A 621 35.59 6.14 19.43
C PRO A 621 34.14 5.90 19.02
N MET A 622 33.44 6.96 18.59
CA MET A 622 32.04 6.87 18.16
C MET A 622 31.84 5.87 17.01
N SER A 623 32.83 5.73 16.12
CA SER A 623 32.81 4.74 15.04
C SER A 623 32.71 3.30 15.56
N GLU A 624 33.42 2.97 16.64
CA GLU A 624 33.36 1.65 17.26
C GLU A 624 32.04 1.40 17.99
N ARG A 625 31.48 2.44 18.63
CA ARG A 625 30.16 2.33 19.27
C ARG A 625 29.05 2.13 18.23
N ALA A 626 29.12 2.86 17.12
CA ALA A 626 28.22 2.69 15.98
C ALA A 626 28.36 1.30 15.34
N ALA A 627 29.56 0.74 15.26
CA ALA A 627 29.76 -0.63 14.78
C ALA A 627 29.04 -1.69 15.64
N CYS A 628 28.97 -1.50 16.96
CA CYS A 628 28.15 -2.36 17.83
C CYS A 628 26.65 -2.27 17.48
N LEU A 629 26.13 -1.08 17.19
CA LEU A 629 24.72 -0.92 16.77
C LEU A 629 24.44 -1.57 15.42
N LEU A 630 25.35 -1.45 14.45
CA LEU A 630 25.22 -2.12 13.16
C LEU A 630 25.21 -3.65 13.33
N LYS A 631 26.11 -4.19 14.16
CA LYS A 631 26.11 -5.62 14.50
C LYS A 631 24.82 -6.04 15.22
N MET A 632 24.29 -5.20 16.10
CA MET A 632 22.99 -5.45 16.76
C MET A 632 21.85 -5.54 15.73
N ALA A 633 21.84 -4.65 14.73
CA ALA A 633 20.85 -4.68 13.66
C ALA A 633 20.90 -6.01 12.89
N ASP A 634 22.09 -6.50 12.56
CA ASP A 634 22.24 -7.78 11.86
C ASP A 634 21.83 -8.97 12.73
N LEU A 635 22.11 -8.93 14.04
CA LEU A 635 21.68 -9.97 14.99
C LEU A 635 20.16 -10.00 15.16
N LEU A 636 19.47 -8.85 15.11
CA LEU A 636 18.02 -8.78 15.14
C LEU A 636 17.40 -9.46 13.91
N GLU A 637 17.93 -9.19 12.71
CA GLU A 637 17.45 -9.84 11.48
C GLU A 637 17.73 -11.34 11.48
N GLN A 638 18.91 -11.77 11.97
CA GLN A 638 19.26 -13.19 12.11
C GLN A 638 18.37 -13.95 13.10
N ASN A 639 17.80 -13.26 14.09
CA ASN A 639 16.93 -13.86 15.12
C ASN A 639 15.46 -13.44 14.96
N LEU A 640 15.06 -12.97 13.75
CA LEU A 640 13.72 -12.44 13.48
C LEU A 640 12.61 -13.41 13.94
N ALA A 641 12.73 -14.70 13.62
CA ALA A 641 11.73 -15.70 13.97
C ALA A 641 11.57 -15.88 15.49
N GLU A 642 12.66 -15.81 16.27
CA GLU A 642 12.61 -15.87 17.73
C GLU A 642 11.90 -14.64 18.30
N PHE A 643 12.26 -13.43 17.83
CA PHE A 643 11.60 -12.21 18.29
C PHE A 643 10.12 -12.15 17.94
N VAL A 644 9.72 -12.65 16.76
CA VAL A 644 8.31 -12.79 16.41
C VAL A 644 7.58 -13.72 17.38
N ALA A 645 8.18 -14.86 17.75
CA ALA A 645 7.59 -15.77 18.72
C ALA A 645 7.45 -15.12 20.12
N ILE A 646 8.44 -14.33 20.56
CA ILE A 646 8.35 -13.61 21.84
C ILE A 646 7.28 -12.51 21.76
N CYS A 647 7.28 -11.65 20.73
CA CYS A 647 6.27 -10.59 20.54
C CYS A 647 4.85 -11.14 20.58
N HIS A 648 4.64 -12.27 19.90
CA HIS A 648 3.36 -12.93 19.88
C HIS A 648 2.97 -13.45 21.29
N LYS A 649 3.85 -14.22 21.94
CA LYS A 649 3.56 -14.85 23.25
C LYS A 649 3.50 -13.88 24.41
N GLU A 650 4.40 -12.90 24.46
CA GLU A 650 4.56 -11.96 25.58
C GLU A 650 3.66 -10.72 25.42
N ALA A 651 3.63 -10.12 24.22
CA ALA A 651 2.92 -8.86 23.97
C ALA A 651 1.58 -9.03 23.21
N GLY A 652 1.27 -10.24 22.73
CA GLY A 652 0.02 -10.52 22.02
C GLY A 652 -0.05 -9.92 20.61
N LYS A 653 1.09 -9.64 19.97
CA LYS A 653 1.14 -9.05 18.64
C LYS A 653 0.83 -10.07 17.54
N THR A 654 0.13 -9.62 16.51
CA THR A 654 -0.04 -10.39 15.27
C THR A 654 1.30 -10.56 14.57
N ILE A 655 1.37 -11.46 13.58
CA ILE A 655 2.63 -11.76 12.92
C ILE A 655 3.23 -10.54 12.20
N GLN A 656 2.43 -9.79 11.45
CA GLN A 656 2.91 -8.61 10.74
C GLN A 656 3.33 -7.51 11.73
N ASP A 657 2.55 -7.28 12.79
CA ASP A 657 2.91 -6.31 13.83
C ASP A 657 4.23 -6.67 14.53
N SER A 658 4.53 -7.97 14.67
CA SER A 658 5.76 -8.47 15.26
C SER A 658 6.96 -8.29 14.32
N ILE A 659 6.80 -8.57 13.02
CA ILE A 659 7.83 -8.33 12.01
C ILE A 659 8.13 -6.82 11.93
N ASP A 660 7.10 -5.98 11.86
CA ASP A 660 7.24 -4.53 11.75
C ASP A 660 7.96 -3.93 12.98
N GLU A 661 7.74 -4.49 14.17
CA GLU A 661 8.47 -4.10 15.37
C GLU A 661 9.98 -4.45 15.30
N VAL A 662 10.33 -5.65 14.86
CA VAL A 662 11.75 -6.02 14.69
C VAL A 662 12.41 -5.13 13.64
N ARG A 663 11.71 -4.85 12.54
CA ARG A 663 12.17 -3.92 11.50
C ARG A 663 12.43 -2.52 12.04
N GLU A 664 11.50 -1.97 12.82
CA GLU A 664 11.65 -0.66 13.44
C GLU A 664 12.87 -0.63 14.39
N ALA A 665 13.11 -1.70 15.15
CA ALA A 665 14.29 -1.85 16.01
C ALA A 665 15.61 -1.86 15.20
N VAL A 666 15.65 -2.63 14.11
CA VAL A 666 16.78 -2.68 13.16
C VAL A 666 17.04 -1.29 12.58
N ASP A 667 15.98 -0.59 12.16
CA ASP A 667 16.08 0.74 11.58
C ASP A 667 16.60 1.76 12.59
N PHE A 668 16.20 1.71 13.87
CA PHE A 668 16.78 2.55 14.92
C PHE A 668 18.29 2.33 15.08
N CYS A 669 18.71 1.06 15.14
CA CYS A 669 20.13 0.70 15.25
C CYS A 669 20.93 1.25 14.07
N ARG A 670 20.50 0.98 12.83
CA ARG A 670 21.18 1.43 11.60
C ARG A 670 21.16 2.95 11.46
N TYR A 671 20.01 3.58 11.70
CA TYR A 671 19.86 5.03 11.58
C TYR A 671 20.75 5.79 12.57
N TYR A 672 20.72 5.44 13.86
CA TYR A 672 21.53 6.16 14.86
C TYR A 672 23.03 5.89 14.69
N ALA A 673 23.43 4.68 14.28
CA ALA A 673 24.81 4.38 13.95
C ALA A 673 25.33 5.28 12.83
N CYS A 674 24.71 5.25 11.65
CA CYS A 674 25.14 6.05 10.51
C CYS A 674 25.04 7.55 10.80
N PHE A 675 23.92 8.01 11.35
CA PHE A 675 23.72 9.44 11.64
C PHE A 675 24.79 9.98 12.59
N SER A 676 25.16 9.22 13.63
CA SER A 676 26.18 9.64 14.58
C SER A 676 27.55 9.81 13.92
N GLN A 677 27.94 8.87 13.04
CA GLN A 677 29.21 8.90 12.33
C GLN A 677 29.27 10.09 11.37
N ASP A 678 28.22 10.30 10.59
CA ASP A 678 28.21 11.29 9.52
C ASP A 678 28.06 12.73 10.05
N ASN A 679 27.37 12.92 11.18
CA ASN A 679 26.93 14.25 11.62
C ASN A 679 27.53 14.71 12.96
N LEU A 680 28.00 13.79 13.81
CA LEU A 680 28.38 14.09 15.20
C LEU A 680 29.82 13.70 15.55
N ALA A 681 30.47 12.82 14.77
CA ALA A 681 31.80 12.31 15.11
C ALA A 681 32.92 13.35 14.98
N GLN A 682 32.76 14.36 14.12
CA GLN A 682 33.77 15.39 13.89
C GLN A 682 33.44 16.69 14.63
N ALA A 683 34.49 17.35 15.14
CA ALA A 683 34.36 18.67 15.73
C ALA A 683 33.93 19.69 14.69
N LYS A 684 32.92 20.51 15.00
CA LYS A 684 32.43 21.55 14.09
C LYS A 684 33.34 22.78 14.16
N PRO A 685 33.98 23.19 13.04
CA PRO A 685 34.89 24.32 13.05
C PRO A 685 34.12 25.64 12.96
N TYR A 686 34.62 26.66 13.66
CA TYR A 686 34.15 28.04 13.57
C TYR A 686 35.35 28.97 13.47
N THR A 687 35.17 30.13 12.83
CA THR A 687 36.20 31.18 12.81
C THR A 687 35.70 32.37 13.61
N ASP A 688 36.47 32.79 14.61
CA ASP A 688 36.11 33.98 15.41
C ASP A 688 36.34 35.29 14.63
N PHE A 689 35.87 36.41 15.17
CA PHE A 689 36.02 37.74 14.55
C PHE A 689 37.48 38.21 14.37
N ARG A 690 38.46 37.46 14.90
CA ARG A 690 39.90 37.70 14.77
C ARG A 690 40.56 36.74 13.78
N GLY A 691 39.80 35.87 13.11
CA GLY A 691 40.31 34.87 12.19
C GLY A 691 40.87 33.60 12.85
N LYS A 692 40.64 33.38 14.15
CA LYS A 692 41.11 32.16 14.85
C LYS A 692 40.12 31.02 14.72
N GLN A 693 40.62 29.82 14.43
CA GLN A 693 39.81 28.60 14.43
C GLN A 693 39.38 28.22 15.85
N GLN A 694 38.10 27.91 16.00
CA GLN A 694 37.45 27.37 17.18
C GLN A 694 36.80 26.05 16.80
N GLN A 695 36.62 25.16 17.77
CA GLN A 695 35.96 23.88 17.56
C GLN A 695 34.86 23.69 18.60
N GLN A 696 33.72 23.18 18.14
CA GLN A 696 32.66 22.69 19.01
C GLN A 696 32.62 21.17 18.91
N THR A 697 32.71 20.52 20.06
CA THR A 697 32.50 19.08 20.21
C THR A 697 31.25 18.84 21.05
N PHE A 698 30.68 17.65 20.90
CA PHE A 698 29.60 17.18 21.76
C PHE A 698 30.14 16.08 22.66
N GLU A 699 29.78 16.13 23.95
CA GLU A 699 30.19 15.13 24.92
C GLU A 699 28.98 14.35 25.45
N ALA A 700 29.21 13.08 25.80
CA ALA A 700 28.21 12.30 26.52
C ALA A 700 27.91 12.92 27.89
N ARG A 701 26.70 12.69 28.40
CA ARG A 701 26.23 13.28 29.67
C ARG A 701 26.62 12.46 30.90
N GLY A 702 26.56 11.13 30.82
CA GLY A 702 26.82 10.25 31.97
C GLY A 702 25.99 8.98 31.91
N VAL A 703 25.41 8.60 33.05
CA VAL A 703 24.45 7.48 33.16
C VAL A 703 23.08 7.96 32.69
N PHE A 704 22.53 7.33 31.66
CA PHE A 704 21.18 7.57 31.16
C PHE A 704 20.21 6.47 31.60
N ALA A 705 19.05 6.86 32.11
CA ALA A 705 17.97 5.94 32.39
C ALA A 705 17.03 5.81 31.18
N CYS A 706 16.76 4.59 30.71
CA CYS A 706 15.83 4.31 29.62
C CYS A 706 14.62 3.53 30.15
N ILE A 707 13.43 4.14 30.14
CA ILE A 707 12.19 3.53 30.62
C ILE A 707 11.22 3.41 29.44
N SER A 708 10.88 2.17 29.08
CA SER A 708 10.14 1.84 27.85
C SER A 708 8.76 1.21 28.12
N PRO A 709 7.83 1.29 27.15
CA PRO A 709 6.47 0.81 27.29
C PRO A 709 6.33 -0.65 26.82
N TRP A 710 5.19 -1.28 27.14
CA TRP A 710 4.89 -2.67 26.76
C TRP A 710 4.38 -2.85 25.33
N ASN A 711 3.96 -1.77 24.66
CA ASN A 711 3.27 -1.86 23.37
C ASN A 711 4.23 -1.88 22.16
N PHE A 712 5.45 -1.40 22.33
CA PHE A 712 6.59 -1.61 21.43
C PHE A 712 7.79 -2.03 22.28
N PRO A 713 7.71 -3.25 22.85
CA PRO A 713 8.64 -3.68 23.88
C PRO A 713 10.07 -3.95 23.37
N LEU A 714 10.27 -4.04 22.06
CA LEU A 714 11.58 -4.15 21.42
C LEU A 714 11.98 -2.84 20.74
N ALA A 715 11.16 -2.30 19.85
CA ALA A 715 11.54 -1.17 19.00
C ALA A 715 11.81 0.11 19.80
N ILE A 716 10.89 0.52 20.67
CA ILE A 716 11.06 1.73 21.49
C ILE A 716 12.13 1.50 22.55
N PHE A 717 12.21 0.30 23.12
CA PHE A 717 13.27 -0.08 24.06
C PHE A 717 14.66 0.12 23.43
N LEU A 718 14.91 -0.49 22.27
CA LEU A 718 16.18 -0.34 21.57
C LEU A 718 16.38 1.07 21.01
N GLY A 719 15.34 1.75 20.55
CA GLY A 719 15.42 3.13 20.09
C GLY A 719 15.96 4.08 21.16
N GLN A 720 15.49 3.96 22.41
CA GLN A 720 16.01 4.74 23.54
C GLN A 720 17.43 4.31 23.94
N VAL A 721 17.65 3.01 24.11
CA VAL A 721 18.90 2.45 24.62
C VAL A 721 20.05 2.72 23.65
N THR A 722 19.86 2.44 22.37
CA THR A 722 20.91 2.58 21.34
C THR A 722 21.26 4.05 21.07
N ALA A 723 20.28 4.96 21.13
CA ALA A 723 20.52 6.40 21.04
C ALA A 723 21.45 6.90 22.16
N ALA A 724 21.23 6.46 23.41
CA ALA A 724 22.09 6.81 24.53
C ALA A 724 23.49 6.19 24.40
N LEU A 725 23.58 4.92 24.02
CA LEU A 725 24.84 4.19 23.90
C LEU A 725 25.75 4.76 22.81
N VAL A 726 25.22 5.06 21.61
CA VAL A 726 26.05 5.46 20.46
C VAL A 726 26.76 6.80 20.68
N VAL A 727 26.14 7.71 21.44
CA VAL A 727 26.77 8.99 21.79
C VAL A 727 27.70 8.91 23.01
N GLY A 728 27.81 7.73 23.65
CA GLY A 728 28.79 7.46 24.70
C GLY A 728 28.25 7.50 26.14
N ASN A 729 26.93 7.51 26.35
CA ASN A 729 26.35 7.34 27.69
C ASN A 729 26.34 5.87 28.08
N THR A 730 26.49 5.59 29.38
CA THR A 730 26.14 4.27 29.95
C THR A 730 24.66 4.23 30.26
N VAL A 731 24.05 3.05 30.24
CA VAL A 731 22.60 2.91 30.28
C VAL A 731 22.14 2.00 31.41
N VAL A 732 21.12 2.45 32.11
CA VAL A 732 20.29 1.63 33.00
C VAL A 732 18.90 1.56 32.40
N ALA A 733 18.52 0.38 31.92
CA ALA A 733 17.29 0.16 31.19
C ALA A 733 16.24 -0.53 32.06
N LYS A 734 15.02 0.04 32.09
CA LYS A 734 13.86 -0.47 32.81
C LYS A 734 12.73 -0.73 31.80
N PRO A 735 12.46 -1.99 31.42
CA PRO A 735 11.34 -2.31 30.54
C PRO A 735 10.00 -2.20 31.26
N ALA A 736 8.90 -2.21 30.51
CA ALA A 736 7.57 -2.34 31.08
C ALA A 736 7.41 -3.70 31.77
N GLU A 737 6.58 -3.71 32.82
CA GLU A 737 6.33 -4.86 33.69
C GLU A 737 5.85 -6.10 32.92
N GLN A 738 5.06 -5.86 31.86
CA GLN A 738 4.43 -6.90 31.06
C GLN A 738 5.39 -7.57 30.06
N THR A 739 6.49 -6.92 29.68
CA THR A 739 7.29 -7.31 28.50
C THR A 739 8.80 -7.31 28.77
N CYS A 740 9.22 -8.02 29.80
CA CYS A 740 10.61 -8.06 30.24
C CYS A 740 11.45 -9.12 29.53
N LEU A 741 10.85 -10.19 29.00
CA LEU A 741 11.55 -11.30 28.34
C LEU A 741 12.20 -10.84 27.03
N ILE A 742 11.44 -10.11 26.19
CA ILE A 742 11.98 -9.57 24.95
C ILE A 742 13.10 -8.55 25.18
N ALA A 743 12.97 -7.73 26.23
CA ALA A 743 13.99 -6.75 26.61
C ALA A 743 15.27 -7.45 27.09
N MET A 744 15.13 -8.53 27.87
CA MET A 744 16.26 -9.37 28.28
C MET A 744 16.99 -9.94 27.06
N ARG A 745 16.25 -10.54 26.11
CA ARG A 745 16.83 -11.10 24.89
C ARG A 745 17.55 -10.04 24.06
N ALA A 746 16.98 -8.84 23.97
CA ALA A 746 17.61 -7.71 23.27
C ALA A 746 18.92 -7.27 23.95
N VAL A 747 19.00 -7.25 25.28
CA VAL A 747 20.24 -6.92 26.00
C VAL A 747 21.29 -8.01 25.84
N GLU A 748 20.91 -9.29 25.84
CA GLU A 748 21.84 -10.39 25.54
C GLU A 748 22.48 -10.21 24.15
N LEU A 749 21.70 -9.81 23.15
CA LEU A 749 22.23 -9.49 21.82
C LEU A 749 23.08 -8.21 21.78
N LEU A 750 22.77 -7.18 22.58
CA LEU A 750 23.64 -6.00 22.70
C LEU A 750 25.02 -6.38 23.26
N LEU A 751 25.08 -7.28 24.24
CA LEU A 751 26.35 -7.81 24.77
C LEU A 751 27.10 -8.59 23.68
N GLU A 752 26.41 -9.46 22.94
CA GLU A 752 26.98 -10.19 21.80
C GLU A 752 27.47 -9.23 20.69
N ALA A 753 26.78 -8.11 20.48
CA ALA A 753 27.16 -7.07 19.54
C ALA A 753 28.42 -6.29 19.95
N GLY A 754 28.91 -6.49 21.18
CA GLY A 754 30.16 -5.91 21.68
C GLY A 754 29.97 -4.68 22.57
N ILE A 755 28.76 -4.41 23.06
CA ILE A 755 28.54 -3.47 24.16
C ILE A 755 29.10 -4.10 25.44
N PRO A 756 30.02 -3.42 26.17
CA PRO A 756 30.58 -3.98 27.40
C PRO A 756 29.49 -4.19 28.47
N ALA A 757 29.65 -5.25 29.26
CA ALA A 757 28.69 -5.63 30.27
C ALA A 757 28.48 -4.55 31.35
N ASP A 758 29.52 -3.80 31.71
CA ASP A 758 29.43 -2.69 32.67
C ASP A 758 28.73 -1.43 32.10
N VAL A 759 28.48 -1.37 30.80
CA VAL A 759 27.92 -0.19 30.09
C VAL A 759 26.39 -0.25 30.00
N ILE A 760 25.79 -1.44 29.97
CA ILE A 760 24.34 -1.65 29.86
C ILE A 760 23.87 -2.56 30.98
N HIS A 761 22.88 -2.09 31.73
CA HIS A 761 22.24 -2.84 32.82
C HIS A 761 20.74 -2.92 32.59
N LEU A 762 20.14 -4.09 32.84
CA LEU A 762 18.70 -4.29 32.73
C LEU A 762 18.11 -4.47 34.12
N LEU A 763 17.09 -3.69 34.44
CA LEU A 763 16.40 -3.72 35.73
C LEU A 763 14.90 -3.95 35.52
N PRO A 764 14.45 -5.20 35.34
CA PRO A 764 13.04 -5.53 35.33
C PRO A 764 12.44 -5.16 36.69
N GLY A 765 11.36 -4.39 36.71
CA GLY A 765 11.02 -3.58 37.88
C GLY A 765 9.63 -3.00 37.84
N ASP A 766 8.91 -2.92 38.96
CA ASP A 766 7.68 -2.15 38.98
C ASP A 766 7.99 -0.64 39.00
N GLY A 767 6.99 0.17 38.68
CA GLY A 767 7.17 1.63 38.71
C GLY A 767 7.45 2.20 40.11
N ALA A 768 6.90 1.57 41.16
CA ALA A 768 6.91 2.10 42.53
C ALA A 768 8.25 1.87 43.25
N THR A 769 8.90 0.74 42.96
CA THR A 769 10.16 0.32 43.58
C THR A 769 11.32 0.71 42.67
N VAL A 770 11.40 0.12 41.48
CA VAL A 770 12.55 0.29 40.57
C VAL A 770 12.50 1.64 39.86
N GLY A 771 11.34 2.02 39.32
CA GLY A 771 11.18 3.32 38.66
C GLY A 771 11.47 4.50 39.61
N ASN A 772 10.95 4.44 40.83
CA ASN A 772 11.19 5.47 41.84
C ASN A 772 12.67 5.53 42.26
N ALA A 773 13.33 4.38 42.48
CA ALA A 773 14.75 4.33 42.81
C ALA A 773 15.62 4.98 41.71
N ILE A 774 15.33 4.71 40.43
CA ILE A 774 16.03 5.33 39.30
C ILE A 774 15.82 6.86 39.27
N THR A 775 14.56 7.31 39.35
CA THR A 775 14.22 8.74 39.18
C THR A 775 14.64 9.63 40.35
N SER A 776 14.88 9.05 41.53
CA SER A 776 15.33 9.77 42.73
C SER A 776 16.86 9.78 42.90
N ASP A 777 17.59 8.91 42.19
CA ASP A 777 19.05 8.85 42.26
C ASP A 777 19.71 10.10 41.64
N LYS A 778 20.64 10.70 42.38
CA LYS A 778 21.33 11.94 42.00
C LYS A 778 22.37 11.78 40.89
N ARG A 779 22.79 10.55 40.59
CA ARG A 779 23.87 10.23 39.63
C ARG A 779 23.37 10.09 38.18
N ILE A 780 22.07 9.90 37.98
CA ILE A 780 21.47 9.85 36.64
C ILE A 780 21.61 11.23 35.98
N ALA A 781 22.25 11.25 34.80
CA ALA A 781 22.58 12.43 34.01
C ALA A 781 21.55 12.77 32.92
N GLY A 782 20.52 11.93 32.75
CA GLY A 782 19.38 12.15 31.86
C GLY A 782 18.44 10.94 31.84
N LEU A 783 17.22 11.13 31.37
CA LEU A 783 16.20 10.09 31.35
C LEU A 783 15.41 10.15 30.04
N ALA A 784 15.31 9.01 29.34
CA ALA A 784 14.40 8.79 28.24
C ALA A 784 13.23 7.91 28.72
N PHE A 785 12.01 8.41 28.57
CA PHE A 785 10.77 7.76 29.00
C PHE A 785 9.80 7.71 27.84
N THR A 786 9.16 6.55 27.66
CA THR A 786 7.97 6.45 26.83
C THR A 786 6.87 5.72 27.59
N GLY A 787 5.68 6.34 27.71
CA GLY A 787 4.56 5.78 28.47
C GLY A 787 3.47 6.80 28.76
N SER A 788 2.68 6.62 29.83
CA SER A 788 1.54 7.52 30.10
C SER A 788 1.98 8.94 30.51
N THR A 789 1.19 9.94 30.12
CA THR A 789 1.39 11.36 30.50
C THR A 789 1.42 11.54 32.02
N GLY A 790 0.55 10.85 32.76
CA GLY A 790 0.54 10.90 34.23
C GLY A 790 1.83 10.37 34.88
N THR A 791 2.45 9.33 34.30
CA THR A 791 3.76 8.83 34.76
C THR A 791 4.88 9.81 34.41
N ALA A 792 4.91 10.36 33.18
CA ALA A 792 5.92 11.35 32.78
C ALA A 792 5.93 12.57 33.71
N GLN A 793 4.76 13.08 34.11
CA GLN A 793 4.66 14.19 35.05
C GLN A 793 5.19 13.83 36.46
N ARG A 794 4.98 12.60 36.93
CA ARG A 794 5.56 12.12 38.19
C ARG A 794 7.09 12.05 38.10
N ILE A 795 7.61 11.50 37.01
CA ILE A 795 9.06 11.44 36.74
C ILE A 795 9.66 12.85 36.75
N ASN A 796 9.05 13.79 36.03
CA ASN A 796 9.54 15.18 35.97
C ASN A 796 9.63 15.84 37.36
N ARG A 797 8.60 15.64 38.20
CA ARG A 797 8.59 16.13 39.58
C ARG A 797 9.69 15.48 40.43
N ALA A 798 9.87 14.16 40.30
CA ALA A 798 10.91 13.43 41.02
C ALA A 798 12.32 13.92 40.63
N LEU A 799 12.61 14.04 39.33
CA LEU A 799 13.89 14.54 38.82
C LEU A 799 14.20 15.95 39.33
N SER A 800 13.19 16.83 39.35
CA SER A 800 13.29 18.21 39.84
C SER A 800 13.54 18.30 41.35
N ALA A 801 13.10 17.31 42.13
CA ALA A 801 13.23 17.30 43.59
C ALA A 801 14.60 16.83 44.11
N ARG A 802 15.52 16.39 43.24
CA ARG A 802 16.80 15.78 43.64
C ARG A 802 17.82 16.74 44.27
N GLY A 803 17.63 18.06 44.13
CA GLY A 803 18.55 19.07 44.67
C GLY A 803 19.94 19.04 44.02
N VAL A 804 20.02 18.63 42.75
CA VAL A 804 21.21 18.63 41.89
C VAL A 804 20.89 19.33 40.57
N ASP A 805 21.88 19.51 39.70
CA ASP A 805 21.68 20.12 38.39
C ASP A 805 20.55 19.43 37.60
N PRO A 806 19.65 20.20 36.96
CA PRO A 806 18.59 19.63 36.12
C PRO A 806 19.18 18.76 35.01
N VAL A 807 18.53 17.64 34.73
CA VAL A 807 18.93 16.72 33.67
C VAL A 807 17.88 16.69 32.55
N PRO A 808 18.25 16.35 31.31
CA PRO A 808 17.28 16.18 30.25
C PRO A 808 16.28 15.06 30.58
N LEU A 809 15.00 15.36 30.40
CA LEU A 809 13.92 14.39 30.34
C LEU A 809 13.37 14.39 28.92
N ILE A 810 13.55 13.28 28.21
CA ILE A 810 12.90 13.02 26.93
C ILE A 810 11.69 12.16 27.26
N ALA A 811 10.48 12.72 27.22
CA ALA A 811 9.26 12.02 27.56
C ALA A 811 8.31 12.00 26.37
N GLU A 812 8.14 10.82 25.76
CA GLU A 812 7.15 10.57 24.70
C GLU A 812 5.92 9.89 25.32
N THR A 813 4.72 10.40 25.05
CA THR A 813 3.51 9.97 25.76
C THR A 813 2.32 9.77 24.83
N GLY A 814 1.11 9.68 25.39
CA GLY A 814 -0.11 9.32 24.66
C GLY A 814 -0.67 10.42 23.77
N GLY A 815 -1.80 10.13 23.10
CA GLY A 815 -2.47 11.10 22.24
C GLY A 815 -3.97 10.85 22.11
N GLN A 816 -4.74 11.93 21.96
CA GLN A 816 -6.13 11.88 21.49
C GLN A 816 -6.16 12.10 19.98
N ASN A 817 -5.61 11.16 19.23
CA ASN A 817 -5.33 11.34 17.80
C ASN A 817 -6.61 11.43 16.96
N ALA A 818 -6.63 12.39 16.04
CA ALA A 818 -7.79 12.68 15.18
C ALA A 818 -7.51 12.36 13.71
N MET A 819 -8.53 11.96 12.96
CA MET A 819 -8.49 11.91 11.49
C MET A 819 -9.60 12.80 10.94
N ILE A 820 -9.28 13.74 10.06
CA ILE A 820 -10.25 14.67 9.45
C ILE A 820 -10.54 14.21 8.02
N VAL A 821 -11.81 14.05 7.68
CA VAL A 821 -12.27 13.55 6.39
C VAL A 821 -13.30 14.51 5.80
N ASP A 822 -12.97 15.10 4.66
CA ASP A 822 -13.91 15.94 3.91
C ASP A 822 -14.66 15.14 2.82
N SER A 823 -15.63 15.80 2.18
CA SER A 823 -16.49 15.17 1.17
C SER A 823 -15.81 14.84 -0.16
N THR A 824 -14.55 15.28 -0.37
CA THR A 824 -13.75 14.95 -1.55
C THR A 824 -13.03 13.61 -1.43
N ALA A 825 -12.88 13.10 -0.20
CA ALA A 825 -12.19 11.86 0.09
C ALA A 825 -12.88 10.64 -0.56
N LEU A 826 -12.10 9.59 -0.84
CA LEU A 826 -12.63 8.30 -1.29
C LEU A 826 -13.08 7.49 -0.05
N PRO A 827 -14.39 7.21 0.15
CA PRO A 827 -14.88 6.55 1.36
C PRO A 827 -14.25 5.17 1.60
N GLU A 828 -13.99 4.41 0.53
CA GLU A 828 -13.39 3.09 0.60
C GLU A 828 -11.97 3.15 1.18
N GLN A 829 -11.18 4.14 0.77
CA GLN A 829 -9.84 4.36 1.32
C GLN A 829 -9.92 4.86 2.77
N VAL A 830 -10.80 5.81 3.05
CA VAL A 830 -11.01 6.35 4.41
C VAL A 830 -11.34 5.23 5.39
N VAL A 831 -12.28 4.35 5.04
CA VAL A 831 -12.69 3.26 5.94
C VAL A 831 -11.55 2.27 6.16
N ARG A 832 -10.80 1.91 5.10
CA ARG A 832 -9.61 1.04 5.24
C ARG A 832 -8.57 1.65 6.18
N ASP A 833 -8.23 2.91 5.96
CA ASP A 833 -7.20 3.62 6.72
C ASP A 833 -7.65 3.90 8.16
N ALA A 834 -8.94 4.19 8.38
CA ALA A 834 -9.52 4.37 9.71
C ALA A 834 -9.59 3.05 10.50
N VAL A 835 -10.01 1.95 9.87
CA VAL A 835 -10.02 0.61 10.48
C VAL A 835 -8.61 0.20 10.88
N ASN A 836 -7.64 0.33 9.96
CA ASN A 836 -6.24 0.02 10.24
C ASN A 836 -5.71 0.90 11.39
N SER A 837 -5.89 2.22 11.29
CA SER A 837 -5.37 3.17 12.28
C SER A 837 -6.00 3.01 13.67
N ALA A 838 -7.29 2.66 13.77
CA ALA A 838 -7.99 2.56 15.05
C ALA A 838 -7.80 1.20 15.73
N PHE A 839 -7.71 0.12 14.94
CA PHE A 839 -7.87 -1.23 15.45
C PHE A 839 -6.61 -2.11 15.34
N ALA A 840 -5.67 -1.81 14.45
CA ALA A 840 -4.41 -2.57 14.37
C ALA A 840 -3.72 -2.64 15.74
N SER A 841 -3.11 -3.79 16.06
CA SER A 841 -2.55 -4.08 17.39
C SER A 841 -3.54 -3.91 18.55
N ALA A 842 -4.83 -4.19 18.32
CA ALA A 842 -5.92 -3.91 19.25
C ALA A 842 -5.99 -2.44 19.69
N GLY A 843 -5.63 -1.50 18.81
CA GLY A 843 -5.60 -0.06 19.10
C GLY A 843 -4.55 0.34 20.15
N GLN A 844 -3.59 -0.54 20.45
CA GLN A 844 -2.53 -0.33 21.47
C GLN A 844 -1.30 0.39 20.89
N ARG A 845 -1.51 1.29 19.94
CA ARG A 845 -0.46 2.17 19.40
C ARG A 845 -0.71 3.58 19.93
N CYS A 846 0.34 4.30 20.31
CA CYS A 846 0.21 5.72 20.69
C CYS A 846 -0.29 6.57 19.52
N SER A 847 -0.02 6.17 18.28
CA SER A 847 -0.52 6.79 17.04
C SER A 847 -1.93 6.34 16.61
N ALA A 848 -2.56 5.40 17.33
CA ALA A 848 -3.84 4.85 16.91
C ALA A 848 -4.92 5.94 16.84
N LEU A 849 -5.79 5.84 15.83
CA LEU A 849 -6.91 6.75 15.63
C LEU A 849 -7.90 6.62 16.77
N ARG A 850 -8.18 7.74 17.47
CA ARG A 850 -9.15 7.81 18.57
C ARG A 850 -10.45 8.46 18.14
N VAL A 851 -10.38 9.49 17.30
CA VAL A 851 -11.54 10.28 16.87
C VAL A 851 -11.51 10.54 15.36
N LEU A 852 -12.48 10.00 14.64
CA LEU A 852 -12.70 10.25 13.21
C LEU A 852 -13.70 11.40 13.03
N PHE A 853 -13.26 12.51 12.45
CA PHE A 853 -14.10 13.63 12.07
C PHE A 853 -14.51 13.48 10.61
N VAL A 854 -15.81 13.38 10.35
CA VAL A 854 -16.33 13.18 8.98
C VAL A 854 -17.29 14.30 8.63
N GLN A 855 -17.09 14.92 7.46
CA GLN A 855 -18.00 15.93 6.96
C GLN A 855 -19.42 15.34 6.83
N ALA A 856 -20.41 16.08 7.33
CA ALA A 856 -21.79 15.61 7.47
C ALA A 856 -22.37 15.03 6.17
N ASP A 857 -22.00 15.59 5.01
CA ASP A 857 -22.49 15.20 3.68
C ASP A 857 -22.16 13.77 3.26
N ILE A 858 -21.08 13.18 3.82
CA ILE A 858 -20.66 11.81 3.52
C ILE A 858 -20.70 10.87 4.73
N ALA A 859 -21.02 11.40 5.92
CA ALA A 859 -20.94 10.68 7.19
C ALA A 859 -21.75 9.38 7.20
N ASP A 860 -23.01 9.38 6.74
CA ASP A 860 -23.84 8.17 6.78
C ASP A 860 -23.29 7.05 5.89
N ARG A 861 -22.71 7.39 4.74
CA ARG A 861 -22.05 6.41 3.84
C ARG A 861 -20.81 5.83 4.49
N VAL A 862 -19.96 6.69 5.07
CA VAL A 862 -18.73 6.28 5.77
C VAL A 862 -19.07 5.41 6.99
N ILE A 863 -20.07 5.80 7.79
CA ILE A 863 -20.53 5.03 8.96
C ILE A 863 -21.02 3.64 8.55
N THR A 864 -21.85 3.55 7.51
CA THR A 864 -22.38 2.26 7.03
C THR A 864 -21.26 1.33 6.56
N MET A 865 -20.31 1.87 5.80
CA MET A 865 -19.17 1.10 5.28
C MET A 865 -18.20 0.71 6.40
N LEU A 866 -17.95 1.60 7.37
CA LEU A 866 -17.17 1.34 8.57
C LEU A 866 -17.78 0.21 9.40
N GLN A 867 -19.10 0.23 9.63
CA GLN A 867 -19.81 -0.85 10.32
C GLN A 867 -19.60 -2.20 9.63
N GLY A 868 -19.79 -2.25 8.30
CA GLY A 868 -19.60 -3.48 7.54
C GLY A 868 -18.16 -3.98 7.58
N ALA A 869 -17.18 -3.09 7.36
CA ALA A 869 -15.76 -3.46 7.41
C ALA A 869 -15.33 -3.96 8.80
N MET A 870 -15.87 -3.37 9.88
CA MET A 870 -15.64 -3.86 11.24
C MET A 870 -16.15 -5.29 11.43
N GLN A 871 -17.31 -5.65 10.88
CA GLN A 871 -17.86 -7.01 11.03
C GLN A 871 -16.99 -8.09 10.38
N GLU A 872 -16.12 -7.70 9.46
CA GLU A 872 -15.21 -8.63 8.79
C GLU A 872 -13.93 -8.92 9.57
N LEU A 873 -13.66 -8.17 10.65
CA LEU A 873 -12.44 -8.32 11.46
C LEU A 873 -12.44 -9.61 12.28
N VAL A 874 -11.30 -10.31 12.27
CA VAL A 874 -11.07 -11.54 13.04
C VAL A 874 -10.27 -11.21 14.30
N VAL A 875 -10.94 -11.32 15.45
CA VAL A 875 -10.30 -11.24 16.78
C VAL A 875 -10.04 -12.66 17.28
N ALA A 876 -8.78 -13.05 17.41
CA ALA A 876 -8.41 -14.42 17.73
C ALA A 876 -6.97 -14.50 18.28
N ASP A 877 -6.46 -15.73 18.38
CA ASP A 877 -5.06 -15.99 18.73
C ASP A 877 -4.13 -15.34 17.69
N PRO A 878 -3.22 -14.43 18.09
CA PRO A 878 -2.41 -13.67 17.16
C PRO A 878 -1.37 -14.47 16.36
N GLN A 879 -1.21 -15.79 16.58
CA GLN A 879 -0.23 -16.61 15.86
C GLN A 879 -0.71 -16.95 14.46
N PHE A 880 -2.02 -16.93 14.26
CA PHE A 880 -2.61 -17.25 12.98
C PHE A 880 -2.52 -16.05 12.05
N HIS A 881 -2.12 -16.30 10.81
CA HIS A 881 -2.11 -15.28 9.77
C HIS A 881 -3.51 -14.67 9.55
N SER A 882 -4.57 -15.45 9.77
CA SER A 882 -5.96 -15.00 9.66
C SER A 882 -6.42 -14.05 10.77
N THR A 883 -5.60 -13.79 11.79
CA THR A 883 -5.98 -12.94 12.92
C THR A 883 -5.63 -11.49 12.64
N ASP A 884 -6.64 -10.62 12.62
CA ASP A 884 -6.45 -9.17 12.45
C ASP A 884 -6.08 -8.48 13.76
N LEU A 885 -6.64 -8.96 14.88
CA LEU A 885 -6.44 -8.39 16.20
C LEU A 885 -6.16 -9.46 17.24
N GLY A 886 -5.07 -9.25 17.98
CA GLY A 886 -4.78 -9.95 19.22
C GLY A 886 -5.49 -9.37 20.44
N PRO A 887 -5.10 -9.81 21.65
CA PRO A 887 -5.64 -9.35 22.93
C PRO A 887 -5.14 -7.94 23.29
N VAL A 888 -5.76 -7.33 24.29
CA VAL A 888 -5.12 -6.25 25.05
C VAL A 888 -4.16 -6.83 26.09
N ILE A 889 -3.14 -6.06 26.48
CA ILE A 889 -1.97 -6.57 27.20
C ILE A 889 -2.27 -7.29 28.53
N ASP A 890 -3.23 -6.80 29.30
CA ASP A 890 -3.55 -7.35 30.61
C ASP A 890 -5.00 -7.10 31.05
N LYS A 891 -5.36 -7.65 32.21
CA LYS A 891 -6.72 -7.55 32.77
C LYS A 891 -7.06 -6.12 33.21
N THR A 892 -6.07 -5.33 33.61
CA THR A 892 -6.29 -3.93 34.01
C THR A 892 -6.69 -3.09 32.80
N ALA A 893 -5.98 -3.25 31.68
CA ALA A 893 -6.34 -2.63 30.40
C ALA A 893 -7.73 -3.09 29.94
N GLN A 894 -8.01 -4.40 29.98
CA GLN A 894 -9.32 -4.95 29.61
C GLN A 894 -10.44 -4.34 30.45
N ASN A 895 -10.31 -4.29 31.78
CA ASN A 895 -11.34 -3.74 32.66
C ASN A 895 -11.58 -2.24 32.42
N LYS A 896 -10.51 -1.45 32.23
CA LYS A 896 -10.62 -0.01 31.94
C LYS A 896 -11.39 0.23 30.63
N LEU A 897 -11.03 -0.50 29.57
CA LEU A 897 -11.65 -0.37 28.26
C LEU A 897 -13.11 -0.84 28.28
N ALA A 898 -13.40 -1.95 28.96
CA ALA A 898 -14.78 -2.43 29.13
C ALA A 898 -15.66 -1.39 29.87
N ALA A 899 -15.13 -0.76 30.92
CA ALA A 899 -15.84 0.31 31.64
C ALA A 899 -16.12 1.54 30.74
N HIS A 900 -15.16 1.93 29.90
CA HIS A 900 -15.36 3.01 28.92
C HIS A 900 -16.46 2.65 27.91
N ILE A 901 -16.45 1.42 27.36
CA ILE A 901 -17.49 0.94 26.44
C ILE A 901 -18.88 1.00 27.09
N GLU A 902 -19.02 0.54 28.33
CA GLU A 902 -20.30 0.58 29.04
C GLU A 902 -20.79 2.01 29.37
N THR A 903 -19.85 2.95 29.52
CA THR A 903 -20.17 4.37 29.67
C THR A 903 -20.65 4.95 28.34
N MET A 904 -19.91 4.72 27.25
CA MET A 904 -20.26 5.21 25.92
C MET A 904 -21.57 4.62 25.38
N LYS A 905 -21.93 3.38 25.73
CA LYS A 905 -23.26 2.82 25.40
C LYS A 905 -24.42 3.63 25.97
N LYS A 906 -24.20 4.41 27.03
CA LYS A 906 -25.23 5.26 27.68
C LYS A 906 -25.20 6.69 27.15
N GLU A 907 -24.04 7.17 26.72
CA GLU A 907 -23.78 8.59 26.44
C GLU A 907 -23.58 8.90 24.95
N ALA A 908 -23.40 7.87 24.12
CA ALA A 908 -23.11 7.98 22.69
C ALA A 908 -23.92 6.96 21.88
N LYS A 909 -24.01 7.19 20.57
CA LYS A 909 -24.69 6.26 19.67
C LYS A 909 -23.71 5.17 19.23
N LEU A 910 -24.03 3.91 19.51
CA LEU A 910 -23.22 2.78 19.03
C LEU A 910 -23.28 2.72 17.50
N ILE A 911 -22.12 2.80 16.86
CA ILE A 911 -21.96 2.53 15.43
C ILE A 911 -21.89 1.01 15.25
N GLY A 912 -20.95 0.34 15.90
CA GLY A 912 -20.80 -1.10 15.76
C GLY A 912 -19.89 -1.69 16.82
N GLN A 913 -20.08 -2.97 17.09
CA GLN A 913 -19.21 -3.77 17.93
C GLN A 913 -19.06 -5.14 17.27
N THR A 914 -17.83 -5.63 17.16
CA THR A 914 -17.58 -6.96 16.57
C THR A 914 -17.92 -8.07 17.56
N LYS A 915 -18.06 -9.28 17.07
CA LYS A 915 -18.25 -10.47 17.91
C LYS A 915 -16.91 -10.94 18.45
N LEU A 916 -16.86 -11.27 19.73
CA LEU A 916 -15.75 -12.03 20.31
C LEU A 916 -16.09 -13.52 20.28
N PRO A 917 -15.29 -14.37 19.62
CA PRO A 917 -15.42 -15.82 19.71
C PRO A 917 -15.24 -16.33 21.15
N GLU A 918 -15.88 -17.46 21.50
CA GLU A 918 -15.73 -18.09 22.83
C GLU A 918 -14.26 -18.41 23.18
N ALA A 919 -13.41 -18.68 22.18
CA ALA A 919 -11.99 -18.91 22.38
C ALA A 919 -11.27 -17.71 23.04
N CYS A 920 -11.79 -16.48 22.86
CA CYS A 920 -11.25 -15.27 23.47
C CYS A 920 -11.44 -15.20 24.99
N ASP A 921 -12.30 -16.04 25.59
CA ASP A 921 -12.49 -16.10 27.05
C ASP A 921 -11.23 -16.60 27.79
N GLN A 922 -10.29 -17.22 27.07
CA GLN A 922 -9.01 -17.69 27.62
C GLN A 922 -7.98 -16.56 27.81
N GLY A 923 -8.24 -15.37 27.26
CA GLY A 923 -7.32 -14.24 27.23
C GLY A 923 -7.96 -12.92 27.64
N THR A 924 -7.23 -11.83 27.41
CA THR A 924 -7.66 -10.46 27.72
C THR A 924 -8.05 -9.73 26.46
N PHE A 925 -9.17 -10.11 25.83
CA PHE A 925 -9.64 -9.49 24.58
C PHE A 925 -10.66 -8.36 24.82
N ILE A 926 -10.69 -7.39 23.92
CA ILE A 926 -11.74 -6.36 23.81
C ILE A 926 -12.25 -6.35 22.38
N ALA A 927 -13.58 -6.35 22.21
CA ALA A 927 -14.20 -6.24 20.90
C ALA A 927 -13.93 -4.86 20.29
N PRO A 928 -13.39 -4.76 19.06
CA PRO A 928 -13.44 -3.53 18.28
C PRO A 928 -14.82 -2.88 18.32
N THR A 929 -14.86 -1.64 18.80
CA THR A 929 -16.10 -0.92 19.06
C THR A 929 -16.00 0.50 18.50
N ALA A 930 -17.06 0.98 17.86
CA ALA A 930 -17.14 2.33 17.33
C ALA A 930 -18.38 3.06 17.87
N PHE A 931 -18.23 4.33 18.26
CA PHE A 931 -19.30 5.20 18.75
C PHE A 931 -19.36 6.51 17.97
N GLU A 932 -20.57 7.03 17.77
CA GLU A 932 -20.83 8.36 17.26
C GLU A 932 -21.09 9.31 18.45
N LEU A 933 -20.28 10.36 18.53
CA LEU A 933 -20.31 11.42 19.54
C LEU A 933 -20.94 12.69 18.98
N SER A 934 -21.49 13.51 19.88
CA SER A 934 -21.92 14.88 19.57
C SER A 934 -20.75 15.87 19.52
N SER A 935 -19.70 15.64 20.31
CA SER A 935 -18.47 16.46 20.34
C SER A 935 -17.32 15.65 20.94
N ILE A 936 -16.09 15.98 20.55
CA ILE A 936 -14.87 15.41 21.14
C ILE A 936 -14.77 15.67 22.65
N ASN A 937 -15.41 16.72 23.16
CA ASN A 937 -15.42 17.08 24.59
C ASN A 937 -16.13 16.05 25.48
N GLN A 938 -16.84 15.07 24.91
CA GLN A 938 -17.34 13.91 25.65
C GLN A 938 -16.23 12.96 26.10
N LEU A 939 -15.03 13.09 25.52
CA LEU A 939 -13.89 12.26 25.86
C LEU A 939 -13.05 12.93 26.95
N GLY A 940 -12.67 12.14 27.95
CA GLY A 940 -11.62 12.49 28.91
C GLY A 940 -10.25 12.02 28.43
N ASP A 941 -9.54 11.32 29.31
CA ASP A 941 -8.22 10.75 29.03
C ASP A 941 -8.24 9.72 27.89
N GLU A 942 -7.05 9.46 27.33
CA GLU A 942 -6.84 8.45 26.29
C GLU A 942 -7.35 7.06 26.70
N GLN A 943 -8.08 6.43 25.77
CA GLN A 943 -8.53 5.05 25.84
C GLN A 943 -7.64 4.17 24.95
N PHE A 944 -6.69 3.48 25.58
CA PHE A 944 -5.63 2.75 24.90
C PHE A 944 -6.08 1.35 24.46
N GLY A 945 -6.98 1.28 23.49
CA GLY A 945 -7.57 0.03 23.02
C GLY A 945 -8.37 0.21 21.72
N PRO A 946 -9.07 -0.84 21.24
CA PRO A 946 -9.69 -0.85 19.91
C PRO A 946 -11.07 -0.17 19.96
N ILE A 947 -11.10 1.12 20.34
CA ILE A 947 -12.31 1.92 20.50
C ILE A 947 -12.19 3.17 19.64
N LEU A 948 -13.00 3.23 18.57
CA LEU A 948 -13.08 4.37 17.67
C LEU A 948 -14.25 5.27 18.05
N HIS A 949 -14.04 6.57 18.02
CA HIS A 949 -15.10 7.57 18.16
C HIS A 949 -15.25 8.32 16.84
N LEU A 950 -16.45 8.75 16.51
CA LEU A 950 -16.75 9.52 15.29
C LEU A 950 -17.52 10.78 15.65
N VAL A 951 -17.13 11.91 15.06
CA VAL A 951 -17.83 13.20 15.17
C VAL A 951 -18.17 13.68 13.76
N ARG A 952 -19.40 14.18 13.57
CA ARG A 952 -19.77 14.86 12.33
C ARG A 952 -19.44 16.34 12.43
N TYR A 953 -19.02 16.95 11.33
CA TYR A 953 -18.84 18.40 11.26
C TYR A 953 -19.39 18.96 9.93
N GLN A 954 -19.77 20.24 9.92
CA GLN A 954 -20.11 20.94 8.67
C GLN A 954 -18.86 21.52 8.02
N ALA A 955 -18.81 21.63 6.69
CA ALA A 955 -17.65 22.16 5.98
C ALA A 955 -17.19 23.53 6.51
N SER A 956 -18.13 24.41 6.85
CA SER A 956 -17.89 25.74 7.41
C SER A 956 -17.30 25.74 8.83
N GLU A 957 -17.30 24.61 9.54
CA GLU A 957 -16.81 24.46 10.92
C GLU A 957 -15.38 23.93 10.99
N LEU A 958 -14.74 23.65 9.85
CA LEU A 958 -13.42 23.00 9.78
C LEU A 958 -12.39 23.64 10.72
N GLU A 959 -12.23 24.97 10.69
CA GLU A 959 -11.21 25.64 11.51
C GLU A 959 -11.53 25.59 13.01
N ASN A 960 -12.79 25.81 13.39
CA ASN A 960 -13.24 25.72 14.78
C ASN A 960 -13.05 24.30 15.34
N MET A 961 -13.35 23.28 14.54
CA MET A 961 -13.13 21.89 14.89
C MET A 961 -11.64 21.57 15.09
N ILE A 962 -10.74 22.11 14.26
CA ILE A 962 -9.28 21.96 14.47
C ILE A 962 -8.86 22.62 15.78
N GLU A 963 -9.42 23.78 16.12
CA GLU A 963 -9.18 24.43 17.40
C GLU A 963 -9.65 23.57 18.59
N GLU A 964 -10.83 22.94 18.50
CA GLU A 964 -11.31 21.97 19.49
C GLU A 964 -10.35 20.79 19.66
N ILE A 965 -9.85 20.22 18.56
CA ILE A 965 -8.87 19.12 18.60
C ILE A 965 -7.59 19.58 19.31
N ASN A 966 -7.06 20.75 18.97
CA ASN A 966 -5.87 21.32 19.59
C ASN A 966 -6.07 21.59 21.10
N ASN A 967 -7.29 22.00 21.49
CA ASN A 967 -7.64 22.30 22.88
C ASN A 967 -7.73 21.05 23.78
N SER A 968 -7.70 19.83 23.22
CA SER A 968 -7.51 18.60 24.00
C SER A 968 -6.16 18.58 24.74
N GLY A 969 -5.20 19.41 24.32
CA GLY A 969 -3.86 19.51 24.87
C GLY A 969 -2.90 18.44 24.36
N PHE A 970 -3.40 17.40 23.67
CA PHE A 970 -2.59 16.40 22.98
C PHE A 970 -2.19 16.88 21.58
N GLY A 971 -1.14 16.27 21.03
CA GLY A 971 -0.57 16.68 19.76
C GLY A 971 0.38 15.66 19.16
N LEU A 972 -0.02 14.40 19.07
CA LEU A 972 0.83 13.31 18.57
C LEU A 972 0.64 13.07 17.06
N THR A 973 -0.45 12.42 16.64
CA THR A 973 -0.75 12.15 15.23
C THR A 973 -2.07 12.76 14.78
N MET A 974 -2.15 13.18 13.52
CA MET A 974 -3.40 13.51 12.84
C MET A 974 -3.41 13.01 11.40
N GLY A 975 -4.49 12.33 11.02
CA GLY A 975 -4.79 11.94 9.65
C GLY A 975 -5.64 13.00 8.94
N VAL A 976 -5.45 13.17 7.64
CA VAL A 976 -6.25 14.05 6.79
C VAL A 976 -6.58 13.32 5.49
N HIS A 977 -7.86 13.14 5.20
CA HIS A 977 -8.34 12.65 3.92
C HIS A 977 -9.07 13.77 3.19
N SER A 978 -8.40 14.30 2.17
CA SER A 978 -8.92 15.33 1.25
C SER A 978 -8.12 15.32 -0.04
N ARG A 979 -8.79 15.57 -1.16
CA ARG A 979 -8.19 15.80 -2.47
C ARG A 979 -7.89 17.27 -2.74
N ASN A 980 -8.39 18.17 -1.90
CA ASN A 980 -8.16 19.61 -1.97
C ASN A 980 -6.82 19.92 -1.29
N GLU A 981 -5.83 20.33 -2.09
CA GLU A 981 -4.47 20.57 -1.60
C GLU A 981 -4.44 21.79 -0.68
N THR A 982 -5.19 22.85 -1.01
CA THR A 982 -5.38 24.01 -0.14
C THR A 982 -6.01 23.63 1.21
N THR A 983 -7.02 22.75 1.22
CA THR A 983 -7.61 22.25 2.48
C THR A 983 -6.58 21.50 3.31
N CYS A 984 -5.83 20.57 2.70
CA CYS A 984 -4.75 19.83 3.37
C CYS A 984 -3.70 20.77 3.96
N GLN A 985 -3.27 21.78 3.19
CA GLN A 985 -2.29 22.77 3.65
C GLN A 985 -2.87 23.62 4.79
N ARG A 986 -4.12 24.07 4.68
CA ARG A 986 -4.79 24.85 5.73
C ARG A 986 -4.88 24.06 7.03
N ILE A 987 -5.23 22.78 6.97
CA ILE A 987 -5.22 21.89 8.13
C ILE A 987 -3.81 21.78 8.70
N ALA A 988 -2.79 21.58 7.86
CA ALA A 988 -1.40 21.46 8.30
C ALA A 988 -0.88 22.73 9.01
N GLU A 989 -1.31 23.92 8.58
CA GLU A 989 -0.96 25.20 9.20
C GLU A 989 -1.61 25.40 10.58
N LEU A 990 -2.84 24.90 10.75
CA LEU A 990 -3.63 25.05 11.97
C LEU A 990 -3.39 23.93 13.00
N ALA A 991 -3.06 22.72 12.55
CA ALA A 991 -2.89 21.56 13.41
C ALA A 991 -1.68 21.72 14.35
N ARG A 992 -1.88 21.44 15.63
CA ARG A 992 -0.83 21.40 16.65
C ARG A 992 -0.46 19.96 16.99
N VAL A 993 0.00 19.23 15.98
CA VAL A 993 0.43 17.82 16.10
C VAL A 993 1.90 17.63 15.71
N GLY A 994 2.51 16.55 16.18
CA GLY A 994 3.86 16.19 15.82
C GLY A 994 3.97 15.51 14.45
N ASN A 995 3.01 14.66 14.09
CA ASN A 995 3.02 13.90 12.84
C ASN A 995 1.67 14.07 12.12
N LEU A 996 1.71 14.52 10.87
CA LEU A 996 0.54 14.70 10.02
C LEU A 996 0.61 13.71 8.84
N TYR A 997 -0.48 13.00 8.58
CA TYR A 997 -0.57 11.99 7.53
C TYR A 997 -1.70 12.35 6.56
N ILE A 998 -1.38 12.52 5.28
CA ILE A 998 -2.37 12.93 4.26
C ILE A 998 -2.67 11.75 3.32
N ASN A 999 -3.95 11.42 3.18
CA ASN A 999 -4.48 10.37 2.30
C ASN A 999 -3.84 8.99 2.49
N ARG A 1000 -3.66 8.61 3.76
CA ARG A 1000 -3.18 7.29 4.21
C ARG A 1000 -3.53 7.10 5.68
N ASP A 1001 -3.29 5.89 6.19
CA ASP A 1001 -3.25 5.63 7.64
C ASP A 1001 -2.26 6.53 8.40
N GLN A 1002 -2.46 6.64 9.72
CA GLN A 1002 -1.66 7.49 10.60
C GLN A 1002 -0.76 6.70 11.58
N ILE A 1003 -0.52 5.42 11.28
CA ILE A 1003 0.31 4.52 12.09
C ILE A 1003 1.56 4.09 11.32
N GLY A 1004 2.49 3.38 11.99
CA GLY A 1004 3.68 2.82 11.35
C GLY A 1004 4.65 3.89 10.83
N ALA A 1005 5.02 4.86 11.69
CA ALA A 1005 6.03 5.85 11.34
C ALA A 1005 7.39 5.17 11.11
N VAL A 1006 8.04 5.46 9.99
CA VAL A 1006 9.31 4.81 9.62
C VAL A 1006 10.49 5.68 10.08
N VAL A 1007 11.44 5.06 10.79
CA VAL A 1007 12.65 5.71 11.31
C VAL A 1007 13.45 6.37 10.17
N GLY A 1008 13.80 7.65 10.35
CA GLY A 1008 14.51 8.45 9.36
C GLY A 1008 13.63 8.98 8.22
N VAL A 1009 12.37 8.56 8.11
CA VAL A 1009 11.43 9.01 7.06
C VAL A 1009 10.30 9.85 7.63
N GLN A 1010 9.65 9.38 8.72
CA GLN A 1010 8.70 10.15 9.51
C GLN A 1010 9.16 10.21 10.96
N PRO A 1011 10.17 11.05 11.31
CA PRO A 1011 10.58 11.26 12.69
C PRO A 1011 9.38 11.40 13.63
N PHE A 1012 9.30 10.52 14.63
CA PHE A 1012 8.08 10.31 15.39
C PHE A 1012 8.17 10.94 16.77
N GLY A 1013 7.10 11.63 17.17
CA GLY A 1013 6.99 12.25 18.48
C GLY A 1013 6.06 13.46 18.46
N GLY A 1014 5.47 13.76 19.62
CA GLY A 1014 4.38 14.74 19.74
C GLY A 1014 4.81 16.10 20.30
N GLN A 1015 3.81 16.90 20.63
CA GLN A 1015 3.94 18.13 21.41
C GLN A 1015 2.84 18.23 22.48
N GLY A 1016 2.92 19.20 23.38
CA GLY A 1016 1.94 19.39 24.45
C GLY A 1016 1.92 18.20 25.42
N LEU A 1017 0.74 17.67 25.71
CA LEU A 1017 0.56 16.50 26.57
C LEU A 1017 1.09 15.20 25.95
N SER A 1018 1.45 15.21 24.65
CA SER A 1018 1.95 14.04 23.92
C SER A 1018 3.47 13.87 23.97
N GLY A 1019 4.23 14.89 24.34
CA GLY A 1019 5.64 14.69 24.60
C GLY A 1019 6.47 15.97 24.65
N THR A 1020 7.73 15.80 25.07
CA THR A 1020 8.72 16.88 25.14
C THR A 1020 9.50 17.04 23.84
N GLY A 1021 9.57 15.98 23.02
CA GLY A 1021 10.60 15.83 22.01
C GLY A 1021 12.01 15.69 22.60
N PRO A 1022 13.06 15.65 21.75
CA PRO A 1022 12.98 15.61 20.29
C PRO A 1022 12.41 14.30 19.74
N LYS A 1023 11.99 14.31 18.47
CA LYS A 1023 11.40 13.15 17.79
C LYS A 1023 12.38 11.98 17.68
N ALA A 1024 11.95 10.79 18.08
CA ALA A 1024 12.67 9.55 17.87
C ALA A 1024 12.84 9.27 16.37
N GLY A 1025 13.98 8.70 15.98
CA GLY A 1025 14.29 8.37 14.60
C GLY A 1025 14.46 9.60 13.71
N GLY A 1026 14.75 10.75 14.33
CA GLY A 1026 14.98 12.02 13.66
C GLY A 1026 16.37 12.60 13.95
N PRO A 1027 16.77 13.62 13.17
CA PRO A 1027 18.13 14.17 13.20
C PRO A 1027 18.45 14.93 14.49
N HIS A 1028 17.44 15.27 15.31
CA HIS A 1028 17.63 16.02 16.55
C HIS A 1028 17.66 15.13 17.81
N TYR A 1029 17.39 13.83 17.68
CA TYR A 1029 17.23 12.94 18.83
C TYR A 1029 18.53 12.78 19.63
N LEU A 1030 19.62 12.39 18.95
CA LEU A 1030 20.91 12.11 19.59
C LEU A 1030 21.48 13.31 20.36
N ALA A 1031 21.24 14.53 19.89
CA ALA A 1031 21.72 15.75 20.54
C ALA A 1031 21.16 15.92 21.98
N ALA A 1032 19.94 15.45 22.26
CA ALA A 1032 19.36 15.53 23.60
C ALA A 1032 20.07 14.63 24.63
N PHE A 1033 20.84 13.64 24.15
CA PHE A 1033 21.66 12.74 24.97
C PHE A 1033 23.09 13.27 25.19
N MET A 1034 23.43 14.45 24.64
CA MET A 1034 24.77 15.05 24.68
C MET A 1034 24.76 16.45 25.30
N LYS A 1035 25.93 16.97 25.70
CA LYS A 1035 26.14 18.33 26.21
C LYS A 1035 27.20 19.09 25.42
#